data_AF-A0AAU4LPD6-F1
#
_entry.id   AF-A0AAU4LPD6-F1
#
_cell.length_a   1.000
_cell.length_b   1.000
_cell.length_c   1.000
_cell.angle_alpha   90.00
_cell.angle_beta   90.00
_cell.angle_gamma   90.00
#
_symmetry.space_group_name_H-M   'P 1'
#
loop_
_entity.id
_entity.type
_entity.pdbx_description
1 polymer ?
#
loop_
_entity_poly.entity_id
_entity_poly.type
_entity_poly.pdbx_seq_one_letter_code
_entity_poly.pdbx_strand_id
1 'polypeptide(L)'
;MPLPHDLALPRPRSAARRGAVVLALATALSIGAGMMTTAQALAPEHLMPVSAGTPKPGAPVQSLIPSTPGQSIITRETRTPIAPGLNLTRFDRFEADGWVRGQVLVANLAEKRLKVDYISSGTVTGKSRVTEQAKHTGAIAAINGDYFDMNDTEAPIGAAVSREDGLVNSPTEGRNQTVAVGADGLGRLAQVFLQGEVTIGGGQPLTLSGVNSPTLASGGIGLFTDQWGASPRTKPVSGADRITEVWLRDGKVTEVHTSVSSKQVPAGTSVLLGREAGADALAGLVPGDTVDVAYRPRADFGDVAVAVGGGQVLVEDGVVKHYTDGDTVTATSRTSVGFSADGRTMYLVAIDGKQTDSRGMDLNELGAFMKGLGAVNALNMDGGGSTTMAARLPGESPTGLISSPSDGSEREVANGLGLFAAPGSGTLHGFRVLPALTADGSDKVFPGLRRTVRARAHDETYAPVPSGRVHWREERRGGGSVSVDAGNDGTAVVTGRRSGITRVVASGGHRAEGTTELTVLAPAVRIAPSSGLVALDAAGDTARLTVTGYDALGDSAPIEASDVKVTGGDGVVALDSATDGTFTVRGLTDGASTTLHLTVGKMTTDVAVTVGLSEKTFADLSDAASWTSANDRAPGGSVTPAEGHDGAPGVKLTYDFTRSTATRGQYAVPPQQIQLPGQPQAVTMWINGDGNGAWPRLQYRTAAGVTANLDGPFINWTGWRKVDFPVPVGTPYPLTFQRVRLLETSAARSYTGQVTVSDLKVKVAPDVELPVQPKIADPVVVTNGTVDDRPLRVAVMSDAQFVARDPESPLVQAARRTLAEIADAEPDLLVINGDLVDEGSQADFALARKLLDEFDARTGGKIPWHYVPGNHEVMGPGTTVNFKAEFGDTTSVFDAEGTRFITLDSSSGTLRGGGFAQLQMLHDQLAAAETDRSVSGVVVFEHHPTEDPLPDKASQLGDRKEAALVEQWLADFRAKGHKSAAFVSGHVGSFSATSMDGVPYLVNGNSGKNPASTPDNGGFTGWTMLGIDPRNGRIDDPFDVPTRESETWLRGEVHVRTDAVDLSAPETLKVSDRSHASATVTQDGDRTVPVAWPVSATWSGTRVEVTGTGYDHRSGAAVVSYDPASGTLNALRSGTAVLRVTVNGMTTERTITVGR
;
A
#
# COMPACT_ATOMS: atom_id res chain seq x y z
N MET A 1 17.87 17.34 -45.31
CA MET A 1 18.66 17.06 -46.53
C MET A 1 19.49 15.79 -46.30
N PRO A 2 19.83 15.00 -47.34
CA PRO A 2 19.80 13.54 -47.19
C PRO A 2 21.06 12.74 -47.61
N LEU A 3 21.15 11.50 -47.10
CA LEU A 3 21.79 10.29 -47.72
C LEU A 3 23.34 10.28 -47.87
N PRO A 4 24.01 9.14 -48.26
CA PRO A 4 23.59 7.71 -48.33
C PRO A 4 24.65 6.66 -47.85
N HIS A 5 24.29 5.35 -48.01
CA HIS A 5 25.15 4.16 -48.30
C HIS A 5 25.79 3.33 -47.16
N ASP A 6 26.07 2.01 -47.32
CA ASP A 6 25.37 0.90 -48.03
C ASP A 6 26.09 -0.47 -47.80
N LEU A 7 25.44 -1.57 -48.23
CA LEU A 7 26.03 -2.85 -48.71
C LEU A 7 26.76 -3.87 -47.79
N ALA A 8 26.08 -5.03 -47.67
CA ALA A 8 26.51 -6.37 -48.15
C ALA A 8 27.28 -7.38 -47.26
N LEU A 9 26.77 -8.63 -47.32
CA LEU A 9 27.37 -9.90 -46.84
C LEU A 9 28.46 -10.42 -47.82
N PRO A 10 29.30 -11.38 -47.40
CA PRO A 10 29.09 -12.76 -47.91
C PRO A 10 29.45 -13.91 -46.94
N ARG A 11 28.95 -15.12 -47.27
CA ARG A 11 29.41 -16.42 -46.72
C ARG A 11 30.72 -16.86 -47.40
N PRO A 12 31.45 -17.84 -46.82
CA PRO A 12 31.58 -19.12 -47.56
C PRO A 12 31.46 -20.39 -46.69
N ARG A 13 31.61 -21.56 -47.33
CA ARG A 13 31.38 -22.92 -46.78
C ARG A 13 32.68 -23.74 -46.62
N SER A 14 32.57 -24.79 -45.80
CA SER A 14 32.99 -26.19 -46.06
C SER A 14 34.28 -26.81 -45.46
N ALA A 15 34.03 -27.95 -44.78
CA ALA A 15 34.72 -29.27 -44.88
C ALA A 15 36.12 -29.52 -44.29
N ALA A 16 36.23 -30.49 -43.35
CA ALA A 16 36.71 -31.88 -43.62
C ALA A 16 37.44 -32.59 -42.44
N ARG A 17 36.80 -33.65 -41.92
CA ARG A 17 37.33 -34.97 -41.46
C ARG A 17 38.72 -35.13 -40.79
N ARG A 18 38.69 -35.74 -39.59
CA ARG A 18 39.52 -36.88 -39.05
C ARG A 18 38.83 -37.32 -37.72
N GLY A 19 38.71 -38.58 -37.29
CA GLY A 19 39.07 -39.89 -37.86
C GLY A 19 38.36 -41.05 -37.11
N ALA A 20 38.56 -42.28 -37.60
CA ALA A 20 38.04 -43.59 -37.14
C ALA A 20 38.71 -44.07 -35.80
N VAL A 21 38.37 -45.15 -35.06
CA VAL A 21 37.33 -46.23 -35.03
C VAL A 21 37.51 -47.04 -33.70
N VAL A 22 36.51 -47.81 -33.22
CA VAL A 22 36.62 -49.21 -32.65
C VAL A 22 35.24 -49.68 -32.11
N LEU A 23 35.03 -51.00 -32.07
CA LEU A 23 33.74 -51.71 -31.98
C LEU A 23 33.80 -52.87 -30.95
N ALA A 24 32.70 -53.15 -30.23
CA ALA A 24 32.33 -54.47 -29.66
C ALA A 24 30.81 -54.47 -29.35
N LEU A 25 29.95 -55.24 -30.05
CA LEU A 25 29.51 -56.62 -29.76
C LEU A 25 29.20 -56.90 -28.26
N ALA A 26 27.99 -57.21 -27.78
CA ALA A 26 26.82 -58.01 -28.23
C ALA A 26 26.80 -59.48 -27.77
N THR A 27 25.78 -59.86 -26.99
CA THR A 27 25.34 -61.24 -26.70
C THR A 27 23.83 -61.27 -26.39
N ALA A 28 23.15 -62.37 -26.73
CA ALA A 28 21.70 -62.58 -26.60
C ALA A 28 21.37 -64.04 -26.18
N LEU A 29 20.08 -64.42 -26.25
CA LEU A 29 19.38 -65.68 -25.83
C LEU A 29 18.84 -65.64 -24.37
N SER A 30 17.56 -65.88 -24.03
CA SER A 30 16.51 -66.88 -24.40
C SER A 30 16.81 -68.29 -23.81
N ILE A 31 15.92 -69.15 -23.29
CA ILE A 31 14.44 -69.45 -23.36
C ILE A 31 14.02 -69.99 -21.95
N GLY A 32 12.77 -70.04 -21.43
CA GLY A 32 11.41 -69.68 -21.89
C GLY A 32 10.34 -70.72 -21.44
N ALA A 33 9.04 -70.40 -21.58
CA ALA A 33 7.82 -71.19 -21.24
C ALA A 33 7.49 -71.41 -19.73
N GLY A 34 6.22 -71.37 -19.27
CA GLY A 34 4.97 -70.94 -19.92
C GLY A 34 3.70 -71.63 -19.34
N MET A 35 2.59 -70.88 -19.18
CA MET A 35 1.21 -71.39 -19.18
C MET A 35 0.24 -70.29 -19.65
N MET A 36 -0.82 -70.68 -20.39
CA MET A 36 -1.83 -69.79 -20.97
C MET A 36 -3.21 -70.00 -20.32
N THR A 37 -3.97 -68.91 -20.17
CA THR A 37 -5.44 -68.77 -20.40
C THR A 37 -5.79 -67.29 -20.25
N THR A 38 -5.85 -66.48 -21.31
CA THR A 38 -7.00 -66.19 -22.21
C THR A 38 -8.11 -65.28 -21.67
N ALA A 39 -8.30 -64.16 -22.40
CA ALA A 39 -9.51 -63.32 -22.56
C ALA A 39 -9.89 -62.29 -21.47
N GLN A 40 -9.67 -61.00 -21.80
CA GLN A 40 -10.64 -59.88 -21.85
C GLN A 40 -9.91 -58.66 -22.44
N ALA A 41 -10.30 -58.14 -23.61
CA ALA A 41 -11.44 -57.25 -23.89
C ALA A 41 -11.16 -55.79 -23.52
N LEU A 42 -11.19 -54.91 -24.55
CA LEU A 42 -10.99 -53.46 -24.43
C LEU A 42 -12.07 -52.79 -23.59
N ALA A 43 -11.68 -51.84 -22.74
CA ALA A 43 -12.57 -50.85 -22.13
C ALA A 43 -11.84 -49.49 -22.06
N PRO A 44 -12.54 -48.35 -22.24
CA PRO A 44 -11.92 -47.03 -22.30
C PRO A 44 -11.52 -46.51 -20.91
N GLU A 45 -10.43 -45.73 -20.84
CA GLU A 45 -10.03 -45.06 -19.61
C GLU A 45 -11.10 -44.04 -19.17
N HIS A 46 -11.54 -44.15 -17.91
CA HIS A 46 -12.48 -43.21 -17.31
C HIS A 46 -11.81 -41.87 -17.01
N LEU A 47 -12.26 -40.82 -17.71
CA LEU A 47 -12.16 -39.45 -17.21
C LEU A 47 -12.99 -39.36 -15.92
N MET A 48 -12.31 -39.25 -14.77
CA MET A 48 -12.96 -39.08 -13.48
C MET A 48 -13.59 -37.68 -13.39
N PRO A 49 -14.89 -37.56 -13.03
CA PRO A 49 -15.48 -36.26 -12.76
C PRO A 49 -14.88 -35.69 -11.45
N VAL A 50 -14.39 -34.45 -11.51
CA VAL A 50 -13.95 -33.73 -10.30
C VAL A 50 -15.20 -33.42 -9.46
N SER A 51 -15.46 -34.25 -8.47
CA SER A 51 -16.54 -34.03 -7.50
C SER A 51 -16.24 -32.77 -6.68
N ALA A 52 -17.19 -31.84 -6.65
CA ALA A 52 -17.13 -30.64 -5.82
C ALA A 52 -17.32 -30.98 -4.33
N GLY A 53 -16.29 -31.57 -3.72
CA GLY A 53 -16.16 -31.67 -2.27
C GLY A 53 -15.72 -30.34 -1.68
N THR A 54 -16.33 -29.93 -0.57
CA THR A 54 -15.78 -28.84 0.26
C THR A 54 -14.36 -29.21 0.70
N PRO A 55 -13.37 -28.29 0.58
CA PRO A 55 -12.01 -28.57 1.02
C PRO A 55 -11.97 -28.95 2.50
N LYS A 56 -11.22 -30.02 2.83
CA LYS A 56 -10.84 -30.27 4.21
C LYS A 56 -9.92 -29.14 4.68
N PRO A 57 -10.05 -28.62 5.92
CA PRO A 57 -9.09 -27.68 6.47
C PRO A 57 -7.68 -28.29 6.46
N GLY A 58 -6.70 -27.57 5.87
CA GLY A 58 -5.28 -27.95 5.92
C GLY A 58 -4.70 -28.66 4.69
N ALA A 59 -5.42 -28.79 3.58
CA ALA A 59 -4.79 -29.12 2.29
C ALA A 59 -4.31 -27.83 1.59
N PRO A 60 -3.09 -27.76 1.04
CA PRO A 60 -2.65 -26.59 0.29
C PRO A 60 -3.51 -26.45 -0.98
N VAL A 61 -4.32 -25.39 -1.02
CA VAL A 61 -5.07 -25.01 -2.22
C VAL A 61 -4.05 -24.39 -3.17
N GLN A 62 -3.87 -24.98 -4.35
CA GLN A 62 -3.04 -24.39 -5.40
C GLN A 62 -3.61 -23.00 -5.76
N SER A 63 -2.75 -21.98 -5.75
CA SER A 63 -3.13 -20.60 -6.10
C SER A 63 -3.83 -20.55 -7.44
N LEU A 64 -4.90 -19.75 -7.55
CA LEU A 64 -5.52 -19.47 -8.83
C LEU A 64 -4.68 -18.47 -9.64
N ILE A 65 -3.98 -17.58 -8.95
CA ILE A 65 -3.36 -16.40 -9.54
C ILE A 65 -2.04 -16.81 -10.22
N PRO A 66 -1.87 -16.52 -11.52
CA PRO A 66 -0.62 -16.81 -12.21
C PRO A 66 0.54 -16.06 -11.56
N SER A 67 1.60 -16.80 -11.26
CA SER A 67 2.88 -16.25 -10.83
C SER A 67 4.02 -17.05 -11.46
N THR A 68 5.09 -16.34 -11.84
CA THR A 68 6.33 -16.97 -12.30
C THR A 68 7.40 -16.77 -11.22
N PRO A 69 7.98 -17.85 -10.67
CA PRO A 69 9.09 -17.74 -9.71
C PRO A 69 10.21 -16.87 -10.24
N GLY A 70 10.71 -15.93 -9.43
CA GLY A 70 11.75 -14.98 -9.84
C GLY A 70 11.28 -13.83 -10.75
N GLN A 71 9.98 -13.71 -11.04
CA GLN A 71 9.39 -12.54 -11.75
C GLN A 71 8.23 -11.89 -10.99
N SER A 72 7.51 -12.65 -10.15
CA SER A 72 6.35 -12.16 -9.41
C SER A 72 6.15 -12.90 -8.10
N ILE A 73 5.81 -12.19 -7.02
CA ILE A 73 5.42 -12.77 -5.72
C ILE A 73 3.95 -12.43 -5.44
N ILE A 74 3.13 -13.41 -5.07
CA ILE A 74 1.76 -13.18 -4.60
C ILE A 74 1.85 -12.88 -3.11
N THR A 75 1.58 -11.63 -2.73
CA THR A 75 1.67 -11.20 -1.33
C THR A 75 0.35 -11.38 -0.59
N ARG A 76 -0.78 -11.43 -1.32
CA ARG A 76 -2.11 -11.71 -0.78
C ARG A 76 -2.97 -12.45 -1.79
N GLU A 77 -3.67 -13.49 -1.36
CA GLU A 77 -4.76 -14.11 -2.12
C GLU A 77 -5.93 -14.40 -1.16
N THR A 78 -7.16 -14.17 -1.59
CA THR A 78 -8.36 -14.49 -0.80
C THR A 78 -9.48 -14.95 -1.71
N ARG A 79 -9.95 -16.19 -1.51
CA ARG A 79 -11.01 -16.81 -2.30
C ARG A 79 -12.31 -16.91 -1.50
N THR A 80 -13.40 -16.40 -2.08
CA THR A 80 -14.74 -16.36 -1.49
C THR A 80 -15.74 -16.98 -2.47
N PRO A 81 -16.53 -18.01 -2.09
CA PRO A 81 -17.64 -18.47 -2.91
C PRO A 81 -18.74 -17.40 -2.94
N ILE A 82 -19.33 -17.15 -4.11
CA ILE A 82 -20.39 -16.13 -4.32
C ILE A 82 -21.74 -16.79 -4.62
N ALA A 83 -21.71 -17.89 -5.37
CA ALA A 83 -22.85 -18.76 -5.65
C ALA A 83 -22.32 -20.17 -6.01
N PRO A 84 -23.18 -21.20 -6.06
CA PRO A 84 -22.85 -22.45 -6.72
C PRO A 84 -22.32 -22.19 -8.13
N GLY A 85 -21.15 -22.75 -8.44
CA GLY A 85 -20.45 -22.50 -9.70
C GLY A 85 -19.74 -21.15 -9.82
N LEU A 86 -19.81 -20.24 -8.84
CA LEU A 86 -19.19 -18.90 -8.91
C LEU A 86 -18.27 -18.62 -7.71
N ASN A 87 -16.99 -18.37 -7.97
CA ASN A 87 -15.99 -17.99 -6.95
C ASN A 87 -15.37 -16.64 -7.29
N LEU A 88 -15.21 -15.78 -6.29
CA LEU A 88 -14.40 -14.56 -6.34
C LEU A 88 -13.03 -14.85 -5.72
N THR A 89 -11.96 -14.43 -6.40
CA THR A 89 -10.60 -14.37 -5.83
C THR A 89 -10.10 -12.94 -5.91
N ARG A 90 -9.58 -12.39 -4.80
CA ARG A 90 -8.92 -11.08 -4.77
C ARG A 90 -7.44 -11.28 -4.45
N PHE A 91 -6.56 -10.50 -5.06
CA PHE A 91 -5.13 -10.67 -4.88
C PHE A 91 -4.33 -9.36 -4.95
N ASP A 92 -3.19 -9.37 -4.28
CA ASP A 92 -2.08 -8.44 -4.49
C ASP A 92 -0.87 -9.27 -4.95
N ARG A 93 -0.23 -8.81 -6.03
CA ARG A 93 0.99 -9.40 -6.62
C ARG A 93 2.03 -8.29 -6.78
N PHE A 94 3.28 -8.61 -6.47
CA PHE A 94 4.42 -7.72 -6.64
C PHE A 94 5.33 -8.23 -7.77
N GLU A 95 5.83 -7.33 -8.61
CA GLU A 95 6.61 -7.59 -9.82
C GLU A 95 7.70 -6.53 -9.99
N ALA A 96 8.64 -6.73 -10.92
CA ALA A 96 9.70 -5.77 -11.23
C ALA A 96 9.19 -4.35 -11.59
N ASP A 97 8.07 -4.26 -12.31
CA ASP A 97 7.47 -2.99 -12.71
C ASP A 97 6.53 -2.39 -11.65
N GLY A 98 6.32 -3.10 -10.52
CA GLY A 98 5.57 -2.63 -9.36
C GLY A 98 4.35 -3.49 -9.00
N TRP A 99 3.51 -2.97 -8.12
CA TRP A 99 2.32 -3.65 -7.61
C TRP A 99 1.24 -3.85 -8.65
N VAL A 100 0.56 -4.99 -8.56
CA VAL A 100 -0.67 -5.32 -9.28
C VAL A 100 -1.70 -5.83 -8.27
N ARG A 101 -2.82 -5.12 -8.14
CA ARG A 101 -4.02 -5.57 -7.41
C ARG A 101 -5.11 -5.93 -8.41
N GLY A 102 -5.80 -7.03 -8.17
CA GLY A 102 -6.87 -7.46 -9.05
C GLY A 102 -7.86 -8.43 -8.40
N GLN A 103 -8.95 -8.66 -9.12
CA GLN A 103 -10.03 -9.54 -8.70
C GLN A 103 -10.49 -10.40 -9.89
N VAL A 104 -10.75 -11.68 -9.63
CA VAL A 104 -11.10 -12.71 -10.62
C VAL A 104 -12.36 -13.42 -10.17
N LEU A 105 -13.42 -13.34 -10.98
CA LEU A 105 -14.59 -14.21 -10.88
C LEU A 105 -14.41 -15.41 -11.80
N VAL A 106 -14.54 -16.62 -11.26
CA VAL A 106 -14.55 -17.87 -12.03
C VAL A 106 -15.94 -18.47 -11.96
N ALA A 107 -16.61 -18.50 -13.12
CA ALA A 107 -17.99 -18.97 -13.31
C ALA A 107 -18.02 -20.29 -14.11
N ASN A 108 -18.69 -21.30 -13.57
CA ASN A 108 -18.96 -22.57 -14.25
C ASN A 108 -20.33 -22.48 -14.96
N LEU A 109 -20.31 -22.31 -16.27
CA LEU A 109 -21.50 -22.19 -17.12
C LEU A 109 -22.31 -23.50 -17.24
N ALA A 110 -21.77 -24.64 -16.78
CA ALA A 110 -22.51 -25.89 -16.69
C ALA A 110 -23.38 -26.03 -15.42
N GLU A 111 -23.22 -25.14 -14.42
CA GLU A 111 -24.12 -25.07 -13.26
C GLU A 111 -25.44 -24.41 -13.67
N LYS A 112 -26.52 -25.20 -13.75
CA LYS A 112 -27.84 -24.77 -14.22
C LYS A 112 -28.49 -23.67 -13.38
N ARG A 113 -28.01 -23.47 -12.13
CA ARG A 113 -28.44 -22.39 -11.25
C ARG A 113 -27.68 -21.08 -11.45
N LEU A 114 -26.65 -21.05 -12.29
CA LEU A 114 -25.91 -19.84 -12.63
C LEU A 114 -26.24 -19.43 -14.07
N LYS A 115 -26.60 -18.16 -14.27
CA LYS A 115 -26.82 -17.57 -15.59
C LYS A 115 -25.93 -16.35 -15.76
N VAL A 116 -25.59 -16.08 -17.01
CA VAL A 116 -24.98 -14.82 -17.47
C VAL A 116 -26.04 -14.09 -18.28
N ASP A 117 -26.11 -12.77 -18.17
CA ASP A 117 -26.91 -11.90 -19.03
C ASP A 117 -26.31 -10.50 -19.20
N TYR A 118 -26.86 -9.74 -20.16
CA TYR A 118 -26.60 -8.32 -20.35
C TYR A 118 -27.17 -7.49 -19.18
N ILE A 119 -26.44 -6.48 -18.73
CA ILE A 119 -26.96 -5.47 -17.80
C ILE A 119 -26.68 -4.06 -18.31
N SER A 120 -27.54 -3.10 -17.96
CA SER A 120 -27.42 -1.68 -18.29
C SER A 120 -28.26 -0.84 -17.33
N SER A 121 -28.35 0.47 -17.55
CA SER A 121 -29.29 1.34 -16.83
C SER A 121 -30.76 1.18 -17.27
N GLY A 122 -31.07 0.27 -18.20
CA GLY A 122 -32.41 0.03 -18.76
C GLY A 122 -32.68 0.72 -20.12
N THR A 123 -31.75 1.56 -20.61
CA THR A 123 -31.81 2.18 -21.94
C THR A 123 -30.41 2.29 -22.55
N VAL A 124 -30.30 2.22 -23.87
CA VAL A 124 -29.02 2.17 -24.61
C VAL A 124 -28.18 3.44 -24.42
N THR A 125 -28.79 4.63 -24.42
CA THR A 125 -28.10 5.91 -24.16
C THR A 125 -28.12 6.30 -22.68
N GLY A 126 -28.39 5.35 -21.79
CA GLY A 126 -28.35 5.57 -20.35
C GLY A 126 -27.05 5.02 -19.77
N LYS A 127 -26.50 5.73 -18.79
CA LYS A 127 -25.35 5.27 -18.01
C LYS A 127 -25.68 5.25 -16.53
N SER A 128 -25.05 4.34 -15.82
CA SER A 128 -25.11 4.24 -14.36
C SER A 128 -23.94 3.39 -13.86
N ARG A 129 -23.72 3.35 -12.55
CA ARG A 129 -22.66 2.53 -11.95
C ARG A 129 -22.95 1.03 -12.13
N VAL A 130 -21.92 0.19 -12.27
CA VAL A 130 -22.08 -1.27 -12.38
C VAL A 130 -22.76 -1.83 -11.13
N THR A 131 -22.47 -1.28 -9.95
CA THR A 131 -23.18 -1.62 -8.69
C THR A 131 -24.67 -1.30 -8.76
N GLU A 132 -25.06 -0.20 -9.41
CA GLU A 132 -26.46 0.20 -9.62
C GLU A 132 -27.15 -0.67 -10.68
N GLN A 133 -26.47 -0.97 -11.80
CA GLN A 133 -26.97 -1.90 -12.82
C GLN A 133 -27.21 -3.30 -12.24
N ALA A 134 -26.26 -3.81 -11.45
CA ALA A 134 -26.38 -5.10 -10.77
C ALA A 134 -27.53 -5.09 -9.76
N LYS A 135 -27.69 -4.01 -8.98
CA LYS A 135 -28.81 -3.84 -8.03
C LYS A 135 -30.16 -3.73 -8.75
N HIS A 136 -30.23 -3.05 -9.89
CA HIS A 136 -31.45 -2.86 -10.67
C HIS A 136 -31.94 -4.17 -11.30
N THR A 137 -31.02 -4.93 -11.88
CA THR A 137 -31.30 -6.22 -12.55
C THR A 137 -31.39 -7.41 -11.58
N GLY A 138 -30.84 -7.28 -10.37
CA GLY A 138 -30.74 -8.38 -9.40
C GLY A 138 -29.52 -9.29 -9.60
N ALA A 139 -28.53 -8.86 -10.40
CA ALA A 139 -27.27 -9.59 -10.58
C ALA A 139 -26.50 -9.70 -9.24
N ILE A 140 -26.04 -10.91 -8.94
CA ILE A 140 -25.31 -11.24 -7.71
C ILE A 140 -23.81 -10.97 -7.82
N ALA A 141 -23.31 -10.84 -9.05
CA ALA A 141 -22.01 -10.26 -9.38
C ALA A 141 -22.10 -9.63 -10.77
N ALA A 142 -21.25 -8.66 -11.04
CA ALA A 142 -21.22 -7.95 -12.31
C ALA A 142 -19.82 -7.40 -12.62
N ILE A 143 -19.58 -7.13 -13.90
CA ILE A 143 -18.39 -6.43 -14.38
C ILE A 143 -18.79 -5.44 -15.48
N ASN A 144 -18.07 -4.33 -15.65
CA ASN A 144 -18.32 -3.40 -16.75
C ASN A 144 -18.12 -4.07 -18.12
N GLY A 145 -18.79 -3.56 -19.14
CA GLY A 145 -18.85 -4.18 -20.45
C GLY A 145 -18.07 -3.42 -21.53
N ASP A 146 -18.83 -2.99 -22.53
CA ASP A 146 -18.34 -2.50 -23.81
C ASP A 146 -17.84 -1.05 -23.74
N TYR A 147 -17.10 -0.66 -24.77
CA TYR A 147 -16.79 0.74 -25.06
C TYR A 147 -18.08 1.50 -25.43
N PHE A 148 -18.11 2.80 -25.15
CA PHE A 148 -19.28 3.65 -25.41
C PHE A 148 -18.89 5.08 -25.84
N ASP A 149 -19.81 5.77 -26.52
CA ASP A 149 -19.64 7.14 -27.05
C ASP A 149 -19.80 8.19 -25.92
N MET A 150 -18.87 8.16 -24.97
CA MET A 150 -18.85 8.96 -23.72
C MET A 150 -18.80 10.49 -23.88
N ASN A 151 -18.77 11.00 -25.12
CA ASN A 151 -18.67 12.44 -25.42
C ASN A 151 -19.96 13.00 -26.06
N ASP A 152 -20.98 12.17 -26.31
CA ASP A 152 -22.17 12.59 -27.06
C ASP A 152 -23.40 11.72 -26.75
N THR A 153 -23.46 10.50 -27.29
CA THR A 153 -24.68 9.65 -27.13
C THR A 153 -24.69 8.78 -25.89
N GLU A 154 -23.55 8.56 -25.23
CA GLU A 154 -23.35 7.61 -24.13
C GLU A 154 -23.63 6.13 -24.50
N ALA A 155 -23.99 5.84 -25.76
CA ALA A 155 -24.39 4.51 -26.20
C ALA A 155 -23.17 3.58 -26.41
N PRO A 156 -23.31 2.26 -26.11
CA PRO A 156 -22.32 1.26 -26.49
C PRO A 156 -22.06 1.25 -28.00
N ILE A 157 -20.85 0.87 -28.40
CA ILE A 157 -20.45 0.87 -29.83
C ILE A 157 -20.30 -0.54 -30.43
N GLY A 158 -20.28 -1.59 -29.61
CA GLY A 158 -20.33 -2.99 -30.03
C GLY A 158 -21.73 -3.58 -29.93
N ALA A 159 -21.81 -4.91 -30.08
CA ALA A 159 -23.10 -5.61 -30.02
C ALA A 159 -23.54 -5.84 -28.57
N ALA A 160 -24.83 -5.61 -28.29
CA ALA A 160 -25.48 -6.00 -27.04
C ALA A 160 -26.63 -6.97 -27.33
N VAL A 161 -26.55 -8.18 -26.78
CA VAL A 161 -27.62 -9.19 -26.84
C VAL A 161 -27.98 -9.63 -25.43
N SER A 162 -29.26 -9.52 -25.10
CA SER A 162 -29.92 -9.94 -23.85
C SER A 162 -30.73 -11.22 -24.10
N ARG A 163 -30.86 -12.10 -23.08
CA ARG A 163 -31.73 -13.29 -23.20
C ARG A 163 -33.21 -12.93 -23.25
N GLU A 164 -33.58 -11.80 -22.67
CA GLU A 164 -34.97 -11.33 -22.58
C GLU A 164 -35.35 -10.47 -23.78
N ASP A 165 -34.48 -9.52 -24.15
CA ASP A 165 -34.75 -8.50 -25.18
C ASP A 165 -34.26 -8.88 -26.59
N GLY A 166 -33.38 -9.88 -26.72
CA GLY A 166 -32.70 -10.16 -27.97
C GLY A 166 -31.63 -9.12 -28.30
N LEU A 167 -31.60 -8.59 -29.53
CA LEU A 167 -30.61 -7.59 -29.95
C LEU A 167 -31.01 -6.19 -29.43
N VAL A 168 -30.33 -5.74 -28.38
CA VAL A 168 -30.52 -4.44 -27.73
C VAL A 168 -29.81 -3.31 -28.51
N ASN A 169 -28.59 -3.58 -28.98
CA ASN A 169 -27.77 -2.64 -29.76
C ASN A 169 -26.94 -3.42 -30.81
N SER A 170 -26.93 -2.92 -32.05
CA SER A 170 -26.10 -3.45 -33.14
C SER A 170 -24.70 -2.82 -33.16
N PRO A 171 -23.63 -3.60 -33.40
CA PRO A 171 -22.28 -3.08 -33.43
C PRO A 171 -22.08 -2.05 -34.54
N THR A 172 -21.33 -1.00 -34.21
CA THR A 172 -20.73 -0.08 -35.18
C THR A 172 -19.69 -0.81 -36.05
N GLU A 173 -19.34 -0.24 -37.21
CA GLU A 173 -18.41 -0.88 -38.14
C GLU A 173 -17.05 -1.15 -37.47
N GLY A 174 -16.61 -2.41 -37.50
CA GLY A 174 -15.36 -2.85 -36.87
C GLY A 174 -15.47 -3.18 -35.37
N ARG A 175 -16.64 -3.04 -34.74
CA ARG A 175 -16.89 -3.36 -33.32
C ARG A 175 -17.72 -4.63 -33.11
N ASN A 176 -17.58 -5.57 -34.04
CA ASN A 176 -18.30 -6.85 -34.03
C ASN A 176 -17.78 -7.88 -33.01
N GLN A 177 -16.58 -7.68 -32.46
CA GLN A 177 -15.97 -8.61 -31.51
C GLN A 177 -16.72 -8.59 -30.17
N THR A 178 -17.11 -9.77 -29.68
CA THR A 178 -17.91 -9.94 -28.47
C THR A 178 -17.42 -11.06 -27.58
N VAL A 179 -17.69 -10.90 -26.29
CA VAL A 179 -17.84 -11.98 -25.32
C VAL A 179 -19.26 -12.52 -25.47
N ALA A 180 -19.41 -13.79 -25.83
CA ALA A 180 -20.71 -14.38 -26.14
C ALA A 180 -20.98 -15.65 -25.33
N VAL A 181 -22.26 -15.88 -25.00
CA VAL A 181 -22.76 -17.17 -24.51
C VAL A 181 -23.82 -17.67 -25.49
N GLY A 182 -23.61 -18.87 -26.02
CA GLY A 182 -24.53 -19.49 -26.97
C GLY A 182 -25.85 -19.93 -26.34
N ALA A 183 -26.84 -20.24 -27.17
CA ALA A 183 -28.06 -20.92 -26.75
C ALA A 183 -27.79 -22.30 -26.11
N ASP A 184 -26.64 -22.90 -26.43
CA ASP A 184 -26.13 -24.14 -25.82
C ASP A 184 -25.51 -23.96 -24.42
N GLY A 185 -25.41 -22.72 -23.94
CA GLY A 185 -24.83 -22.36 -22.63
C GLY A 185 -23.30 -22.32 -22.61
N LEU A 186 -22.61 -22.50 -23.74
CA LEU A 186 -21.15 -22.44 -23.80
C LEU A 186 -20.68 -21.01 -24.14
N GLY A 187 -19.66 -20.57 -23.41
CA GLY A 187 -19.01 -19.27 -23.57
C GLY A 187 -17.93 -19.28 -24.65
N ARG A 188 -17.88 -18.23 -25.45
CA ARG A 188 -17.02 -18.09 -26.64
C ARG A 188 -16.62 -16.63 -26.86
N LEU A 189 -15.51 -16.42 -27.56
CA LEU A 189 -15.34 -15.18 -28.33
C LEU A 189 -16.02 -15.37 -29.69
N ALA A 190 -16.66 -14.32 -30.17
CA ALA A 190 -17.46 -14.38 -31.40
C ALA A 190 -17.59 -13.02 -32.06
N GLN A 191 -17.69 -13.00 -33.39
CA GLN A 191 -18.20 -11.84 -34.11
C GLN A 191 -19.72 -11.90 -34.23
N VAL A 192 -20.40 -10.89 -33.66
CA VAL A 192 -21.85 -10.70 -33.80
C VAL A 192 -22.11 -9.62 -34.85
N PHE A 193 -23.07 -9.88 -35.73
CA PHE A 193 -23.52 -8.98 -36.78
C PHE A 193 -25.02 -8.73 -36.64
N LEU A 194 -25.48 -7.56 -37.10
CA LEU A 194 -26.88 -7.35 -37.41
C LEU A 194 -27.25 -8.12 -38.68
N GLN A 195 -28.30 -8.93 -38.63
CA GLN A 195 -29.05 -9.30 -39.83
C GLN A 195 -30.43 -8.65 -39.71
N GLY A 196 -30.69 -7.62 -40.51
CA GLY A 196 -31.96 -6.91 -40.49
C GLY A 196 -32.35 -6.31 -41.83
N GLU A 197 -33.65 -6.24 -42.06
CA GLU A 197 -34.28 -5.78 -43.30
C GLU A 197 -35.55 -4.98 -43.00
N VAL A 198 -35.86 -4.02 -43.87
CA VAL A 198 -37.06 -3.18 -43.86
C VAL A 198 -37.81 -3.38 -45.17
N THR A 199 -39.06 -3.82 -45.10
CA THR A 199 -39.91 -4.03 -46.29
C THR A 199 -41.08 -3.06 -46.27
N ILE A 200 -41.11 -2.14 -47.24
CA ILE A 200 -42.20 -1.17 -47.41
C ILE A 200 -43.29 -1.79 -48.28
N GLY A 201 -44.51 -1.91 -47.75
CA GLY A 201 -45.69 -2.33 -48.52
C GLY A 201 -45.60 -3.70 -49.21
N GLY A 202 -44.76 -4.63 -48.70
CA GLY A 202 -44.49 -5.91 -49.36
C GLY A 202 -43.58 -5.84 -50.59
N GLY A 203 -42.83 -4.75 -50.75
CA GLY A 203 -41.85 -4.55 -51.83
C GLY A 203 -40.56 -5.37 -51.69
N GLN A 204 -39.49 -4.91 -52.34
CA GLN A 204 -38.16 -5.49 -52.14
C GLN A 204 -37.60 -5.09 -50.76
N PRO A 205 -36.97 -6.02 -50.00
CA PRO A 205 -36.36 -5.69 -48.72
C PRO A 205 -35.18 -4.71 -48.88
N LEU A 206 -35.14 -3.70 -48.01
CA LEU A 206 -34.04 -2.76 -47.85
C LEU A 206 -33.17 -3.20 -46.66
N THR A 207 -31.84 -3.12 -46.77
CA THR A 207 -30.95 -3.50 -45.67
C THR A 207 -31.06 -2.55 -44.48
N LEU A 208 -31.31 -3.09 -43.29
CA LEU A 208 -31.21 -2.34 -42.04
C LEU A 208 -29.74 -2.29 -41.60
N SER A 209 -29.18 -1.09 -41.52
CA SER A 209 -27.75 -0.85 -41.25
C SER A 209 -27.41 -0.66 -39.77
N GLY A 210 -28.42 -0.53 -38.90
CA GLY A 210 -28.22 -0.44 -37.45
C GLY A 210 -29.52 -0.57 -36.65
N VAL A 211 -29.40 -1.00 -35.39
CA VAL A 211 -30.45 -1.06 -34.36
C VAL A 211 -29.89 -0.41 -33.11
N ASN A 212 -30.48 0.69 -32.64
CA ASN A 212 -30.04 1.47 -31.48
C ASN A 212 -28.53 1.82 -31.49
N SER A 213 -27.95 2.03 -32.67
CA SER A 213 -26.52 2.27 -32.82
C SER A 213 -26.20 3.77 -32.86
N PRO A 214 -25.14 4.26 -32.20
CA PRO A 214 -24.75 5.67 -32.24
C PRO A 214 -24.18 6.12 -33.59
N THR A 215 -23.86 5.19 -34.50
CA THR A 215 -23.39 5.48 -35.86
C THR A 215 -24.30 4.85 -36.90
N LEU A 216 -24.53 5.55 -38.01
CA LEU A 216 -25.22 4.99 -39.17
C LEU A 216 -24.36 5.18 -40.44
N ALA A 217 -24.16 4.08 -41.17
CA ALA A 217 -23.41 4.06 -42.43
C ALA A 217 -24.01 5.02 -43.47
N SER A 218 -23.15 5.59 -44.33
CA SER A 218 -23.58 6.43 -45.46
C SER A 218 -24.58 5.67 -46.35
N GLY A 219 -25.65 6.36 -46.75
CA GLY A 219 -26.78 5.76 -47.46
C GLY A 219 -27.65 4.78 -46.66
N GLY A 220 -27.37 4.56 -45.37
CA GLY A 220 -28.03 3.53 -44.55
C GLY A 220 -29.39 3.94 -43.95
N ILE A 221 -30.10 2.93 -43.43
CA ILE A 221 -31.32 3.06 -42.62
C ILE A 221 -31.06 2.41 -41.25
N GLY A 222 -31.28 3.15 -40.17
CA GLY A 222 -31.19 2.66 -38.79
C GLY A 222 -32.55 2.55 -38.12
N LEU A 223 -32.71 1.59 -37.21
CA LEU A 223 -33.89 1.43 -36.35
C LEU A 223 -33.56 1.91 -34.93
N PHE A 224 -34.41 2.74 -34.35
CA PHE A 224 -34.34 3.16 -32.96
C PHE A 224 -35.61 2.70 -32.24
N THR A 225 -35.47 1.85 -31.23
CA THR A 225 -36.60 1.36 -30.42
C THR A 225 -36.81 2.24 -29.19
N ASP A 226 -37.85 1.94 -28.42
CA ASP A 226 -38.08 2.54 -27.10
C ASP A 226 -36.92 2.34 -26.11
N GLN A 227 -36.09 1.31 -26.31
CA GLN A 227 -34.86 1.09 -25.56
C GLN A 227 -33.75 2.12 -25.86
N TRP A 228 -33.82 2.93 -26.93
CA TRP A 228 -32.76 3.90 -27.26
C TRP A 228 -32.45 4.84 -26.09
N GLY A 229 -33.48 5.35 -25.40
CA GLY A 229 -33.32 6.29 -24.30
C GLY A 229 -33.46 7.76 -24.71
N ALA A 230 -32.94 8.66 -23.88
CA ALA A 230 -33.22 10.10 -23.95
C ALA A 230 -32.28 10.89 -24.89
N SER A 231 -31.17 10.32 -25.37
CA SER A 231 -30.24 11.07 -26.21
C SER A 231 -30.84 11.37 -27.61
N PRO A 232 -30.62 12.56 -28.20
CA PRO A 232 -31.06 12.85 -29.56
C PRO A 232 -30.44 11.91 -30.60
N ARG A 233 -31.22 11.46 -31.58
CA ARG A 233 -30.75 10.62 -32.71
C ARG A 233 -29.97 11.41 -33.78
N THR A 234 -29.40 12.56 -33.42
CA THR A 234 -28.70 13.48 -34.34
C THR A 234 -27.31 12.97 -34.73
N LYS A 235 -26.56 12.39 -33.78
CA LYS A 235 -25.21 11.86 -33.99
C LYS A 235 -25.13 10.79 -35.11
N PRO A 236 -26.00 9.77 -35.18
CA PRO A 236 -26.03 8.80 -36.28
C PRO A 236 -26.07 9.39 -37.70
N VAL A 237 -26.69 10.57 -37.86
CA VAL A 237 -26.86 11.26 -39.15
C VAL A 237 -26.05 12.56 -39.25
N SER A 238 -25.05 12.74 -38.39
CA SER A 238 -24.17 13.90 -38.43
C SER A 238 -23.43 13.99 -39.77
N GLY A 239 -23.47 15.18 -40.38
CA GLY A 239 -22.88 15.44 -41.70
C GLY A 239 -23.64 14.86 -42.90
N ALA A 240 -24.87 14.34 -42.73
CA ALA A 240 -25.70 13.88 -43.84
C ALA A 240 -26.43 15.04 -44.55
N ASP A 241 -26.38 15.07 -45.89
CA ASP A 241 -27.07 16.09 -46.71
C ASP A 241 -28.60 15.96 -46.71
N ARG A 242 -29.12 14.74 -46.49
CA ARG A 242 -30.55 14.41 -46.48
C ARG A 242 -30.85 13.41 -45.39
N ILE A 243 -31.95 13.64 -44.67
CA ILE A 243 -32.42 12.84 -43.53
C ILE A 243 -33.91 12.57 -43.72
N THR A 244 -34.38 11.39 -43.34
CA THR A 244 -35.81 11.11 -43.18
C THR A 244 -36.03 10.24 -41.96
N GLU A 245 -36.91 10.67 -41.07
CA GLU A 245 -37.27 9.99 -39.83
C GLU A 245 -38.73 9.54 -39.91
N VAL A 246 -38.98 8.24 -39.81
CA VAL A 246 -40.29 7.60 -39.93
C VAL A 246 -40.65 6.92 -38.62
N TRP A 247 -41.73 7.36 -38.01
CA TRP A 247 -42.24 6.81 -36.74
C TRP A 247 -43.20 5.67 -37.00
N LEU A 248 -42.99 4.54 -36.31
CA LEU A 248 -43.75 3.31 -36.45
C LEU A 248 -44.44 2.91 -35.14
N ARG A 249 -45.68 2.44 -35.26
CA ARG A 249 -46.40 1.71 -34.20
C ARG A 249 -47.11 0.51 -34.81
N ASP A 250 -46.91 -0.68 -34.25
CA ASP A 250 -47.52 -1.93 -34.72
C ASP A 250 -47.33 -2.18 -36.24
N GLY A 251 -46.13 -1.90 -36.76
CA GLY A 251 -45.79 -2.04 -38.18
C GLY A 251 -46.38 -0.95 -39.11
N LYS A 252 -46.97 0.12 -38.54
CA LYS A 252 -47.59 1.21 -39.33
C LYS A 252 -46.95 2.56 -39.08
N VAL A 253 -46.81 3.34 -40.15
CA VAL A 253 -46.31 4.72 -40.10
C VAL A 253 -47.30 5.62 -39.35
N THR A 254 -46.82 6.40 -38.40
CA THR A 254 -47.60 7.39 -37.63
C THR A 254 -47.19 8.84 -37.91
N GLU A 255 -45.88 9.08 -38.10
CA GLU A 255 -45.32 10.40 -38.44
C GLU A 255 -44.13 10.23 -39.39
N VAL A 256 -43.87 11.24 -40.25
CA VAL A 256 -42.69 11.29 -41.11
C VAL A 256 -42.12 12.71 -41.08
N HIS A 257 -40.81 12.84 -40.86
CA HIS A 257 -40.09 14.10 -40.74
C HIS A 257 -38.85 14.12 -41.65
N THR A 258 -38.47 15.28 -42.18
CA THR A 258 -37.25 15.48 -42.99
C THR A 258 -36.04 15.92 -42.14
N SER A 259 -36.19 15.91 -40.83
CA SER A 259 -35.15 16.17 -39.83
C SER A 259 -35.38 15.28 -38.60
N VAL A 260 -34.35 15.13 -37.76
CA VAL A 260 -34.45 14.34 -36.52
C VAL A 260 -35.36 15.04 -35.52
N SER A 261 -36.38 14.35 -35.03
CA SER A 261 -37.25 14.85 -33.97
C SER A 261 -36.55 14.83 -32.61
N SER A 262 -36.78 15.85 -31.78
CA SER A 262 -36.34 15.87 -30.38
C SER A 262 -37.18 14.95 -29.46
N LYS A 263 -38.22 14.29 -29.99
CA LYS A 263 -39.01 13.29 -29.25
C LYS A 263 -38.15 12.07 -28.91
N GLN A 264 -38.16 11.67 -27.63
CA GLN A 264 -37.80 10.31 -27.20
C GLN A 264 -38.79 9.30 -27.81
N VAL A 265 -38.35 8.08 -28.09
CA VAL A 265 -39.18 6.99 -28.63
C VAL A 265 -40.05 6.39 -27.50
N PRO A 266 -41.40 6.51 -27.52
CA PRO A 266 -42.25 5.95 -26.46
C PRO A 266 -42.37 4.43 -26.52
N ALA A 267 -42.71 3.81 -25.39
CA ALA A 267 -42.92 2.37 -25.29
C ALA A 267 -43.88 1.80 -26.36
N GLY A 268 -43.47 0.71 -27.00
CA GLY A 268 -44.20 0.06 -28.09
C GLY A 268 -44.21 0.87 -29.39
N THR A 269 -43.22 1.73 -29.60
CA THR A 269 -42.98 2.41 -30.88
C THR A 269 -41.53 2.25 -31.31
N SER A 270 -41.26 2.52 -32.59
CA SER A 270 -39.90 2.57 -33.11
C SER A 270 -39.77 3.62 -34.20
N VAL A 271 -38.54 3.97 -34.55
CA VAL A 271 -38.21 5.01 -35.53
C VAL A 271 -37.22 4.45 -36.54
N LEU A 272 -37.57 4.49 -37.83
CA LEU A 272 -36.61 4.32 -38.90
C LEU A 272 -35.99 5.67 -39.24
N LEU A 273 -34.67 5.75 -39.20
CA LEU A 273 -33.90 6.94 -39.52
C LEU A 273 -32.98 6.64 -40.71
N GLY A 274 -33.29 7.24 -41.86
CA GLY A 274 -32.51 7.14 -43.08
C GLY A 274 -31.61 8.36 -43.29
N ARG A 275 -30.42 8.14 -43.86
CA ARG A 275 -29.54 9.19 -44.39
C ARG A 275 -29.21 8.98 -45.86
N GLU A 276 -29.04 10.08 -46.59
CA GLU A 276 -28.75 10.08 -48.05
C GLU A 276 -29.68 9.13 -48.83
N ALA A 277 -29.17 8.06 -49.44
CA ALA A 277 -29.97 7.07 -50.17
C ALA A 277 -31.02 6.38 -49.29
N GLY A 278 -30.72 6.16 -48.00
CA GLY A 278 -31.67 5.62 -47.03
C GLY A 278 -32.76 6.62 -46.63
N ALA A 279 -32.46 7.93 -46.68
CA ALA A 279 -33.49 8.96 -46.54
C ALA A 279 -34.41 8.97 -47.77
N ASP A 280 -33.81 8.96 -48.97
CA ASP A 280 -34.53 8.94 -50.25
C ASP A 280 -35.48 7.73 -50.36
N ALA A 281 -35.08 6.57 -49.82
CA ALA A 281 -35.90 5.35 -49.77
C ALA A 281 -37.10 5.43 -48.80
N LEU A 282 -37.01 6.26 -47.75
CA LEU A 282 -38.08 6.45 -46.76
C LEU A 282 -38.99 7.65 -47.08
N ALA A 283 -38.53 8.62 -47.87
CA ALA A 283 -39.19 9.91 -48.10
C ALA A 283 -40.59 9.84 -48.74
N GLY A 284 -40.96 8.70 -49.34
CA GLY A 284 -42.28 8.47 -49.94
C GLY A 284 -43.36 7.98 -48.98
N LEU A 285 -43.02 7.64 -47.73
CA LEU A 285 -43.95 7.08 -46.75
C LEU A 285 -44.91 8.13 -46.18
N VAL A 286 -46.14 7.73 -45.89
CA VAL A 286 -47.17 8.55 -45.25
C VAL A 286 -47.86 7.83 -44.08
N PRO A 287 -48.45 8.55 -43.11
CA PRO A 287 -49.18 7.92 -42.00
C PRO A 287 -50.26 6.94 -42.47
N GLY A 288 -50.20 5.71 -41.95
CA GLY A 288 -51.05 4.58 -42.33
C GLY A 288 -50.36 3.52 -43.19
N ASP A 289 -49.25 3.84 -43.84
CA ASP A 289 -48.46 2.87 -44.62
C ASP A 289 -47.93 1.74 -43.73
N THR A 290 -47.81 0.54 -44.31
CA THR A 290 -47.32 -0.66 -43.61
C THR A 290 -45.84 -0.90 -43.93
N VAL A 291 -45.04 -1.07 -42.88
CA VAL A 291 -43.60 -1.28 -42.95
C VAL A 291 -43.24 -2.46 -42.05
N ASP A 292 -42.84 -3.57 -42.66
CA ASP A 292 -42.37 -4.76 -41.95
C ASP A 292 -40.88 -4.61 -41.65
N VAL A 293 -40.51 -4.60 -40.37
CA VAL A 293 -39.11 -4.53 -39.92
C VAL A 293 -38.74 -5.84 -39.24
N ALA A 294 -37.77 -6.55 -39.79
CA ALA A 294 -37.27 -7.80 -39.23
C ALA A 294 -35.77 -7.66 -38.93
N TYR A 295 -35.35 -7.96 -37.70
CA TYR A 295 -33.95 -7.93 -37.30
C TYR A 295 -33.63 -9.00 -36.26
N ARG A 296 -32.38 -9.46 -36.24
CA ARG A 296 -31.85 -10.43 -35.26
C ARG A 296 -30.32 -10.34 -35.18
N PRO A 297 -29.70 -10.80 -34.08
CA PRO A 297 -28.27 -11.02 -34.06
C PRO A 297 -27.90 -12.23 -34.93
N ARG A 298 -26.73 -12.18 -35.55
CA ARG A 298 -26.10 -13.30 -36.26
C ARG A 298 -24.66 -13.43 -35.76
N ALA A 299 -24.40 -14.41 -34.90
CA ALA A 299 -23.03 -14.77 -34.54
C ALA A 299 -22.41 -15.70 -35.59
N ASP A 300 -21.09 -15.67 -35.70
CA ASP A 300 -20.29 -16.60 -36.52
C ASP A 300 -20.43 -18.08 -36.11
N PHE A 301 -20.70 -18.36 -34.83
CA PHE A 301 -20.93 -19.71 -34.30
C PHE A 301 -22.41 -20.17 -34.29
N GLY A 302 -23.37 -19.33 -34.69
CA GLY A 302 -24.80 -19.66 -34.73
C GLY A 302 -25.66 -18.87 -33.72
N ASP A 303 -26.52 -19.57 -32.98
CA ASP A 303 -27.50 -18.94 -32.09
C ASP A 303 -26.87 -18.44 -30.79
N VAL A 304 -26.79 -17.11 -30.67
CA VAL A 304 -26.28 -16.39 -29.50
C VAL A 304 -27.41 -16.01 -28.55
N ALA A 305 -27.21 -16.23 -27.25
CA ALA A 305 -28.18 -15.91 -26.21
C ALA A 305 -27.78 -14.68 -25.39
N VAL A 306 -26.49 -14.41 -25.25
CA VAL A 306 -25.92 -13.21 -24.63
C VAL A 306 -24.70 -12.79 -25.43
N ALA A 307 -24.53 -11.49 -25.65
CA ALA A 307 -23.30 -10.93 -26.22
C ALA A 307 -23.06 -9.53 -25.67
N VAL A 308 -21.80 -9.21 -25.36
CA VAL A 308 -21.34 -7.86 -25.03
C VAL A 308 -20.08 -7.56 -25.84
N GLY A 309 -20.06 -6.38 -26.46
CA GLY A 309 -18.94 -5.86 -27.24
C GLY A 309 -17.65 -5.73 -26.42
N GLY A 310 -16.52 -5.83 -27.11
CA GLY A 310 -15.21 -5.55 -26.54
C GLY A 310 -14.24 -5.02 -27.59
N GLY A 311 -12.95 -5.03 -27.25
CA GLY A 311 -11.88 -4.51 -28.09
C GLY A 311 -10.95 -5.61 -28.59
N GLN A 312 -9.77 -5.65 -27.97
CA GLN A 312 -8.63 -6.44 -28.40
C GLN A 312 -8.76 -7.91 -27.98
N VAL A 313 -8.50 -8.84 -28.90
CA VAL A 313 -8.35 -10.26 -28.57
C VAL A 313 -7.03 -10.45 -27.84
N LEU A 314 -7.06 -10.97 -26.63
CA LEU A 314 -5.90 -11.18 -25.76
C LEU A 314 -5.31 -12.57 -25.91
N VAL A 315 -6.18 -13.58 -26.04
CA VAL A 315 -5.81 -14.97 -26.28
C VAL A 315 -6.76 -15.52 -27.34
N GLU A 316 -6.21 -16.25 -28.31
CA GLU A 316 -6.96 -16.96 -29.35
C GLU A 316 -6.35 -18.37 -29.50
N ASP A 317 -7.17 -19.42 -29.40
CA ASP A 317 -6.75 -20.83 -29.46
C ASP A 317 -5.54 -21.17 -28.56
N GLY A 318 -5.48 -20.54 -27.38
CA GLY A 318 -4.41 -20.71 -26.38
C GLY A 318 -3.12 -19.95 -26.68
N VAL A 319 -3.10 -19.13 -27.74
CA VAL A 319 -1.98 -18.26 -28.13
C VAL A 319 -2.26 -16.83 -27.69
N VAL A 320 -1.37 -16.26 -26.88
CA VAL A 320 -1.44 -14.85 -26.46
C VAL A 320 -1.16 -13.96 -27.66
N LYS A 321 -1.98 -12.93 -27.87
CA LYS A 321 -1.73 -11.89 -28.87
C LYS A 321 -0.76 -10.86 -28.31
N HIS A 322 0.15 -10.38 -29.15
CA HIS A 322 1.14 -9.38 -28.77
C HIS A 322 0.82 -8.05 -29.48
N TYR A 323 0.73 -7.00 -28.69
CA TYR A 323 0.55 -5.61 -29.13
C TYR A 323 1.80 -4.78 -28.82
N THR A 324 2.08 -3.77 -29.64
CA THR A 324 3.38 -3.05 -29.63
C THR A 324 3.27 -1.52 -29.59
N ASP A 325 2.07 -0.94 -29.59
CA ASP A 325 1.88 0.50 -29.75
C ASP A 325 0.66 1.11 -29.01
N GLY A 326 0.73 2.41 -28.75
CA GLY A 326 -0.35 3.19 -28.12
C GLY A 326 -0.76 2.69 -26.72
N ASP A 327 -2.04 2.80 -26.40
CA ASP A 327 -2.62 2.42 -25.11
C ASP A 327 -2.58 0.89 -24.84
N THR A 328 -2.15 0.08 -25.82
CA THR A 328 -2.07 -1.38 -25.66
C THR A 328 -0.86 -1.83 -24.84
N VAL A 329 0.23 -1.06 -24.88
CA VAL A 329 1.50 -1.28 -24.16
C VAL A 329 1.67 -0.39 -22.93
N THR A 330 0.58 0.29 -22.52
CA THR A 330 0.56 1.14 -21.32
C THR A 330 -0.16 0.41 -20.19
N ALA A 331 0.48 0.29 -19.02
CA ALA A 331 -0.16 -0.26 -17.84
C ALA A 331 -1.27 0.67 -17.32
N THR A 332 -2.47 0.12 -17.15
CA THR A 332 -3.63 0.82 -16.58
C THR A 332 -4.64 -0.20 -16.04
N SER A 333 -5.72 0.27 -15.44
CA SER A 333 -6.83 -0.60 -15.01
C SER A 333 -7.43 -1.31 -16.22
N ARG A 334 -7.73 -2.61 -16.10
CA ARG A 334 -8.24 -3.44 -17.21
C ARG A 334 -9.41 -4.29 -16.76
N THR A 335 -10.38 -4.44 -17.66
CA THR A 335 -11.41 -5.47 -17.56
C THR A 335 -11.23 -6.48 -18.69
N SER A 336 -11.33 -7.78 -18.39
CA SER A 336 -11.26 -8.84 -19.38
C SER A 336 -12.23 -9.97 -19.07
N VAL A 337 -12.69 -10.64 -20.13
CA VAL A 337 -13.39 -11.92 -20.01
C VAL A 337 -12.76 -12.95 -20.93
N GLY A 338 -12.62 -14.19 -20.45
CA GLY A 338 -12.14 -15.32 -21.24
C GLY A 338 -12.79 -16.64 -20.85
N PHE A 339 -12.52 -17.68 -21.65
CA PHE A 339 -13.16 -18.97 -21.56
C PHE A 339 -12.16 -20.14 -21.64
N SER A 340 -12.47 -21.24 -20.94
CA SER A 340 -11.76 -22.52 -21.09
C SER A 340 -11.95 -23.13 -22.50
N ALA A 341 -11.10 -24.11 -22.85
CA ALA A 341 -11.14 -24.79 -24.14
C ALA A 341 -12.52 -25.38 -24.52
N ASP A 342 -13.28 -25.83 -23.52
CA ASP A 342 -14.61 -26.43 -23.67
C ASP A 342 -15.77 -25.41 -23.55
N GLY A 343 -15.46 -24.13 -23.36
CA GLY A 343 -16.44 -23.05 -23.18
C GLY A 343 -17.25 -23.14 -21.88
N ARG A 344 -16.90 -24.02 -20.93
CA ARG A 344 -17.67 -24.22 -19.69
C ARG A 344 -17.22 -23.38 -18.51
N THR A 345 -15.98 -22.92 -18.50
CA THR A 345 -15.47 -22.00 -17.48
C THR A 345 -15.31 -20.61 -18.08
N MET A 346 -15.89 -19.62 -17.43
CA MET A 346 -15.78 -18.21 -17.76
C MET A 346 -14.98 -17.50 -16.66
N TYR A 347 -13.95 -16.78 -17.06
CA TYR A 347 -13.09 -15.97 -16.22
C TYR A 347 -13.45 -14.51 -16.46
N LEU A 348 -13.88 -13.77 -15.44
CA LEU A 348 -14.07 -12.32 -15.50
C LEU A 348 -13.04 -11.67 -14.59
N VAL A 349 -12.24 -10.76 -15.13
CA VAL A 349 -11.08 -10.16 -14.44
C VAL A 349 -11.22 -8.65 -14.44
N ALA A 350 -11.06 -8.05 -13.26
CA ALA A 350 -10.80 -6.63 -13.09
C ALA A 350 -9.41 -6.47 -12.46
N ILE A 351 -8.56 -5.66 -13.08
CA ILE A 351 -7.25 -5.26 -12.58
C ILE A 351 -7.36 -3.78 -12.21
N ASP A 352 -7.14 -3.44 -10.94
CA ASP A 352 -7.08 -2.04 -10.50
C ASP A 352 -5.82 -1.38 -11.09
N GLY A 353 -5.80 -0.06 -11.30
CA GLY A 353 -4.65 0.59 -11.94
C GLY A 353 -4.57 2.09 -11.70
N LYS A 354 -3.46 2.71 -12.15
CA LYS A 354 -3.17 4.15 -11.99
C LYS A 354 -3.21 4.65 -10.52
N GLN A 355 -2.87 3.78 -9.57
CA GLN A 355 -2.83 4.08 -8.14
C GLN A 355 -1.56 3.50 -7.51
N THR A 356 -1.10 4.04 -6.38
CA THR A 356 0.10 3.53 -5.67
C THR A 356 0.00 2.03 -5.41
N ASP A 357 -1.19 1.56 -5.03
CA ASP A 357 -1.46 0.15 -4.72
C ASP A 357 -1.49 -0.80 -5.94
N SER A 358 -1.57 -0.26 -7.16
CA SER A 358 -1.59 -1.03 -8.41
C SER A 358 -1.29 -0.17 -9.63
N ARG A 359 -0.23 -0.52 -10.38
CA ARG A 359 0.08 0.08 -11.69
C ARG A 359 -0.97 -0.26 -12.75
N GLY A 360 -1.61 -1.42 -12.62
CA GLY A 360 -2.47 -2.02 -13.64
C GLY A 360 -1.72 -3.03 -14.50
N MET A 361 -2.25 -3.33 -15.69
CA MET A 361 -1.60 -4.16 -16.71
C MET A 361 -1.69 -3.53 -18.09
N ASP A 362 -0.69 -3.78 -18.94
CA ASP A 362 -0.80 -3.65 -20.39
C ASP A 362 -1.60 -4.84 -20.98
N LEU A 363 -1.87 -4.85 -22.29
CA LEU A 363 -2.63 -5.94 -22.92
C LEU A 363 -1.84 -7.24 -23.10
N ASN A 364 -0.50 -7.19 -23.13
CA ASN A 364 0.37 -8.35 -23.23
C ASN A 364 0.41 -9.10 -21.88
N GLU A 365 0.60 -8.36 -20.79
CA GLU A 365 0.53 -8.81 -19.40
C GLU A 365 -0.84 -9.40 -19.08
N LEU A 366 -1.91 -8.70 -19.46
CA LEU A 366 -3.28 -9.17 -19.29
C LEU A 366 -3.56 -10.44 -20.11
N GLY A 367 -3.06 -10.54 -21.34
CA GLY A 367 -3.18 -11.76 -22.15
C GLY A 367 -2.42 -12.95 -21.56
N ALA A 368 -1.21 -12.72 -21.06
CA ALA A 368 -0.45 -13.74 -20.33
C ALA A 368 -1.14 -14.17 -19.03
N PHE A 369 -1.73 -13.22 -18.29
CA PHE A 369 -2.52 -13.47 -17.08
C PHE A 369 -3.78 -14.30 -17.37
N MET A 370 -4.57 -13.91 -18.37
CA MET A 370 -5.76 -14.66 -18.79
C MET A 370 -5.42 -16.09 -19.23
N LYS A 371 -4.34 -16.27 -20.00
CA LYS A 371 -3.83 -17.60 -20.33
C LYS A 371 -3.40 -18.39 -19.09
N GLY A 372 -2.72 -17.75 -18.15
CA GLY A 372 -2.30 -18.37 -16.89
C GLY A 372 -3.47 -18.87 -16.02
N LEU A 373 -4.60 -18.15 -16.03
CA LEU A 373 -5.85 -18.59 -15.37
C LEU A 373 -6.47 -19.85 -16.03
N GLY A 374 -6.07 -20.17 -17.27
CA GLY A 374 -6.62 -21.27 -18.07
C GLY A 374 -7.54 -20.84 -19.21
N ALA A 375 -7.63 -19.53 -19.52
CA ALA A 375 -8.39 -19.09 -20.69
C ALA A 375 -7.67 -19.46 -22.00
N VAL A 376 -8.38 -20.14 -22.89
CA VAL A 376 -7.93 -20.47 -24.25
C VAL A 376 -8.34 -19.39 -25.23
N ASN A 377 -9.44 -18.69 -24.96
CA ASN A 377 -9.84 -17.48 -25.67
C ASN A 377 -10.16 -16.38 -24.65
N ALA A 378 -9.68 -15.15 -24.85
CA ALA A 378 -9.95 -14.01 -23.97
C ALA A 378 -9.97 -12.67 -24.71
N LEU A 379 -10.84 -11.75 -24.29
CA LEU A 379 -11.07 -10.43 -24.88
C LEU A 379 -10.84 -9.33 -23.83
N ASN A 380 -10.28 -8.20 -24.25
CA ASN A 380 -10.23 -6.97 -23.48
C ASN A 380 -11.58 -6.23 -23.60
N MET A 381 -12.12 -5.79 -22.48
CA MET A 381 -13.34 -4.98 -22.37
C MET A 381 -12.96 -3.50 -22.21
N ASP A 382 -13.92 -2.59 -21.96
CA ASP A 382 -13.57 -1.22 -21.59
C ASP A 382 -12.79 -1.17 -20.27
N GLY A 383 -11.85 -0.25 -20.14
CA GLY A 383 -10.84 -0.22 -19.08
C GLY A 383 -10.69 1.15 -18.42
N GLY A 384 -9.52 1.38 -17.80
CA GLY A 384 -9.28 2.62 -17.04
C GLY A 384 -10.34 2.82 -15.95
N GLY A 385 -10.88 4.03 -15.82
CA GLY A 385 -11.89 4.36 -14.81
C GLY A 385 -13.22 3.61 -14.94
N SER A 386 -13.50 3.00 -16.10
CA SER A 386 -14.67 2.12 -16.28
C SER A 386 -14.50 0.76 -15.57
N THR A 387 -13.25 0.35 -15.30
CA THR A 387 -12.89 -0.96 -14.70
C THR A 387 -13.57 -1.15 -13.36
N THR A 388 -14.61 -1.99 -13.34
CA THR A 388 -15.45 -2.17 -12.16
C THR A 388 -15.89 -3.62 -12.02
N MET A 389 -15.61 -4.23 -10.87
CA MET A 389 -16.20 -5.50 -10.44
C MET A 389 -17.10 -5.28 -9.23
N ALA A 390 -18.29 -5.85 -9.25
CA ALA A 390 -19.23 -5.88 -8.15
C ALA A 390 -19.62 -7.32 -7.78
N ALA A 391 -19.84 -7.61 -6.50
CA ALA A 391 -20.32 -8.92 -6.04
C ALA A 391 -21.08 -8.82 -4.71
N ARG A 392 -21.99 -9.77 -4.50
CA ARG A 392 -22.71 -9.98 -3.24
C ARG A 392 -22.01 -11.09 -2.46
N LEU A 393 -21.23 -10.71 -1.44
CA LEU A 393 -20.55 -11.70 -0.60
C LEU A 393 -21.57 -12.55 0.21
N PRO A 394 -21.21 -13.75 0.67
CA PRO A 394 -22.11 -14.63 1.42
C PRO A 394 -22.84 -13.95 2.57
N GLY A 395 -24.18 -13.98 2.51
CA GLY A 395 -25.05 -13.41 3.53
C GLY A 395 -25.11 -11.87 3.55
N GLU A 396 -24.62 -11.19 2.51
CA GLU A 396 -24.75 -9.74 2.33
C GLU A 396 -25.82 -9.37 1.28
N SER A 397 -26.28 -8.13 1.31
CA SER A 397 -27.14 -7.49 0.30
C SER A 397 -27.14 -5.97 0.53
N PRO A 398 -27.17 -5.13 -0.53
CA PRO A 398 -27.19 -5.48 -1.95
C PRO A 398 -25.82 -5.98 -2.47
N THR A 399 -25.73 -6.26 -3.76
CA THR A 399 -24.46 -6.43 -4.48
C THR A 399 -23.63 -5.15 -4.36
N GLY A 400 -22.36 -5.26 -3.95
CA GLY A 400 -21.49 -4.12 -3.64
C GLY A 400 -20.22 -4.07 -4.49
N LEU A 401 -19.51 -2.93 -4.46
CA LEU A 401 -18.24 -2.73 -5.13
C LEU A 401 -17.15 -3.64 -4.55
N ILE A 402 -16.33 -4.23 -5.43
CA ILE A 402 -15.25 -5.18 -5.08
C ILE A 402 -13.87 -4.70 -5.56
N SER A 403 -13.82 -4.01 -6.71
CA SER A 403 -12.61 -3.41 -7.27
C SER A 403 -12.33 -2.01 -6.70
N SER A 404 -11.19 -1.43 -7.08
CA SER A 404 -10.80 -0.05 -6.73
C SER A 404 -10.74 0.82 -8.01
N PRO A 405 -11.79 1.60 -8.31
CA PRO A 405 -11.85 2.40 -9.54
C PRO A 405 -10.79 3.50 -9.61
N SER A 406 -10.07 3.60 -10.72
CA SER A 406 -8.93 4.51 -10.88
C SER A 406 -9.28 6.00 -10.94
N ASP A 407 -10.56 6.35 -11.06
CA ASP A 407 -11.03 7.74 -11.02
C ASP A 407 -11.28 8.22 -9.57
N GLY A 408 -10.92 7.40 -8.57
CA GLY A 408 -11.20 7.64 -7.13
C GLY A 408 -12.66 7.40 -6.73
N SER A 409 -13.56 7.17 -7.71
CA SER A 409 -14.94 6.77 -7.51
C SER A 409 -15.43 5.90 -8.67
N GLU A 410 -16.48 5.11 -8.45
CA GLU A 410 -17.06 4.27 -9.50
C GLU A 410 -17.69 5.14 -10.61
N ARG A 411 -17.17 4.97 -11.83
CA ARG A 411 -17.64 5.66 -13.04
C ARG A 411 -18.99 5.11 -13.50
N GLU A 412 -19.83 5.99 -14.05
CA GLU A 412 -21.04 5.58 -14.76
C GLU A 412 -20.65 5.02 -16.15
N VAL A 413 -21.11 3.81 -16.45
CA VAL A 413 -20.85 3.11 -17.72
C VAL A 413 -22.17 2.76 -18.41
N ALA A 414 -22.14 2.55 -19.72
CA ALA A 414 -23.33 2.25 -20.50
C ALA A 414 -23.91 0.84 -20.21
N ASN A 415 -23.03 -0.17 -20.05
CA ASN A 415 -23.45 -1.56 -19.85
C ASN A 415 -22.43 -2.44 -19.10
N GLY A 416 -22.82 -3.68 -18.86
CA GLY A 416 -21.98 -4.71 -18.24
C GLY A 416 -22.46 -6.14 -18.52
N LEU A 417 -21.75 -7.09 -17.91
CA LEU A 417 -22.15 -8.50 -17.82
C LEU A 417 -22.57 -8.81 -16.38
N GLY A 418 -23.80 -9.29 -16.21
CA GLY A 418 -24.35 -9.71 -14.93
C GLY A 418 -24.33 -11.23 -14.76
N LEU A 419 -24.01 -11.68 -13.55
CA LEU A 419 -24.13 -13.07 -13.11
C LEU A 419 -25.35 -13.19 -12.19
N PHE A 420 -26.21 -14.16 -12.45
CA PHE A 420 -27.48 -14.36 -11.77
C PHE A 420 -27.55 -15.77 -11.19
N ALA A 421 -27.78 -15.90 -9.89
CA ALA A 421 -28.13 -17.18 -9.28
C ALA A 421 -29.65 -17.40 -9.33
N ALA A 422 -30.06 -18.65 -9.56
CA ALA A 422 -31.42 -19.08 -9.29
C ALA A 422 -31.76 -18.85 -7.80
N PRO A 423 -33.03 -18.56 -7.46
CA PRO A 423 -33.45 -18.43 -6.07
C PRO A 423 -33.08 -19.68 -5.27
N GLY A 424 -32.38 -19.48 -4.16
CA GLY A 424 -32.10 -20.54 -3.20
C GLY A 424 -33.31 -20.91 -2.36
N SER A 425 -33.13 -21.90 -1.49
CA SER A 425 -34.19 -22.42 -0.62
C SER A 425 -34.75 -21.41 0.40
N GLY A 426 -34.09 -20.26 0.60
CA GLY A 426 -34.40 -19.33 1.69
C GLY A 426 -34.16 -19.93 3.08
N THR A 427 -33.58 -21.13 3.16
CA THR A 427 -33.33 -21.87 4.40
C THR A 427 -31.87 -21.74 4.80
N LEU A 428 -31.63 -21.51 6.09
CA LEU A 428 -30.28 -21.38 6.65
C LEU A 428 -29.40 -22.61 6.34
N HIS A 429 -28.32 -22.39 5.61
CA HIS A 429 -27.33 -23.40 5.21
C HIS A 429 -25.95 -23.14 5.83
N GLY A 430 -25.54 -21.88 5.99
CA GLY A 430 -24.25 -21.53 6.57
C GLY A 430 -24.19 -20.10 7.09
N PHE A 431 -23.04 -19.76 7.70
CA PHE A 431 -22.72 -18.41 8.12
C PHE A 431 -21.36 -17.98 7.58
N ARG A 432 -21.26 -16.72 7.13
CA ARG A 432 -19.97 -16.03 7.04
C ARG A 432 -19.75 -15.26 8.34
N VAL A 433 -18.71 -15.62 9.07
CA VAL A 433 -18.36 -15.01 10.36
C VAL A 433 -17.15 -14.11 10.19
N LEU A 434 -17.21 -12.90 10.75
CA LEU A 434 -16.16 -11.90 10.69
C LEU A 434 -16.26 -10.93 11.89
N PRO A 435 -15.17 -10.24 12.26
CA PRO A 435 -15.25 -9.03 13.09
C PRO A 435 -16.25 -8.01 12.53
N ALA A 436 -16.94 -7.28 13.42
CA ALA A 436 -17.80 -6.17 13.03
C ALA A 436 -17.00 -4.89 12.70
N LEU A 437 -15.82 -4.74 13.30
CA LEU A 437 -14.90 -3.64 13.06
C LEU A 437 -14.11 -3.83 11.75
N THR A 438 -13.99 -2.74 11.01
CA THR A 438 -13.37 -2.66 9.67
C THR A 438 -12.01 -1.94 9.70
N ALA A 439 -11.22 -2.18 10.75
CA ALA A 439 -9.84 -1.70 10.88
C ALA A 439 -8.86 -2.88 10.74
N ASP A 440 -7.60 -2.58 10.42
CA ASP A 440 -6.53 -3.58 10.40
C ASP A 440 -6.27 -4.12 11.81
N GLY A 441 -5.94 -5.41 11.92
CA GLY A 441 -5.85 -6.11 13.22
C GLY A 441 -7.20 -6.37 13.90
N SER A 442 -8.35 -6.19 13.23
CA SER A 442 -9.68 -6.54 13.77
C SER A 442 -9.85 -8.01 14.17
N ASP A 443 -9.01 -8.90 13.67
CA ASP A 443 -8.88 -10.30 14.06
C ASP A 443 -8.03 -10.52 15.33
N LYS A 444 -7.26 -9.52 15.75
CA LYS A 444 -6.53 -9.49 17.02
C LYS A 444 -7.42 -8.94 18.17
N VAL A 445 -7.23 -9.41 19.40
CA VAL A 445 -7.91 -8.92 20.62
C VAL A 445 -7.03 -9.07 21.87
N PHE A 446 -7.11 -8.13 22.80
CA PHE A 446 -6.36 -8.17 24.06
C PHE A 446 -7.08 -8.97 25.17
N PRO A 447 -6.35 -9.61 26.09
CA PRO A 447 -6.92 -10.23 27.29
C PRO A 447 -7.79 -9.25 28.09
N GLY A 448 -9.03 -9.63 28.36
CA GLY A 448 -10.02 -8.81 29.08
C GLY A 448 -10.75 -7.75 28.24
N LEU A 449 -10.31 -7.47 27.01
CA LEU A 449 -11.01 -6.59 26.07
C LEU A 449 -11.92 -7.38 25.11
N ARG A 450 -12.84 -6.67 24.47
CA ARG A 450 -13.93 -7.21 23.65
C ARG A 450 -13.68 -7.02 22.16
N ARG A 451 -14.17 -7.99 21.39
CA ARG A 451 -14.34 -7.96 19.94
C ARG A 451 -15.74 -8.44 19.58
N THR A 452 -16.52 -7.58 18.94
CA THR A 452 -17.82 -7.91 18.38
C THR A 452 -17.61 -8.63 17.05
N VAL A 453 -18.13 -9.86 16.95
CA VAL A 453 -18.18 -10.65 15.72
C VAL A 453 -19.61 -10.75 15.21
N ARG A 454 -19.79 -10.89 13.89
CA ARG A 454 -21.09 -10.97 13.23
C ARG A 454 -21.15 -12.21 12.33
N ALA A 455 -22.26 -12.94 12.41
CA ALA A 455 -22.57 -14.07 11.55
C ALA A 455 -23.60 -13.66 10.49
N ARG A 456 -23.16 -13.52 9.24
CA ARG A 456 -24.01 -13.29 8.07
C ARG A 456 -24.58 -14.63 7.60
N ALA A 457 -25.86 -14.86 7.88
CA ALA A 457 -26.58 -16.07 7.51
C ALA A 457 -26.85 -16.15 6.00
N HIS A 458 -26.69 -17.34 5.43
CA HIS A 458 -26.97 -17.58 4.02
C HIS A 458 -27.54 -18.98 3.74
N ASP A 459 -28.22 -19.13 2.59
CA ASP A 459 -28.67 -20.41 2.07
C ASP A 459 -27.61 -21.12 1.21
N GLU A 460 -27.96 -22.24 0.56
CA GLU A 460 -27.07 -23.01 -0.30
C GLU A 460 -26.68 -22.30 -1.61
N THR A 461 -27.30 -21.15 -1.91
CA THR A 461 -26.91 -20.25 -3.00
C THR A 461 -26.04 -19.08 -2.53
N TYR A 462 -25.70 -19.03 -1.23
CA TYR A 462 -25.06 -17.92 -0.53
C TYR A 462 -25.88 -16.61 -0.48
N ALA A 463 -27.16 -16.66 -0.88
CA ALA A 463 -28.09 -15.56 -0.70
C ALA A 463 -28.39 -15.33 0.79
N PRO A 464 -28.58 -14.06 1.23
CA PRO A 464 -28.87 -13.76 2.63
C PRO A 464 -30.23 -14.30 3.05
N VAL A 465 -30.28 -14.89 4.24
CA VAL A 465 -31.52 -15.41 4.87
C VAL A 465 -31.61 -14.99 6.34
N PRO A 466 -32.80 -15.03 6.96
CA PRO A 466 -32.92 -14.83 8.39
C PRO A 466 -32.06 -15.85 9.16
N SER A 467 -31.21 -15.36 10.08
CA SER A 467 -30.29 -16.19 10.86
C SER A 467 -30.98 -17.10 11.89
N GLY A 468 -32.21 -16.74 12.30
CA GLY A 468 -32.87 -17.38 13.43
C GLY A 468 -32.08 -17.21 14.73
N ARG A 469 -32.18 -18.20 15.63
CA ARG A 469 -31.33 -18.26 16.82
C ARG A 469 -29.94 -18.77 16.44
N VAL A 470 -28.93 -17.90 16.60
CA VAL A 470 -27.52 -18.26 16.45
C VAL A 470 -26.97 -18.74 17.79
N HIS A 471 -26.28 -19.87 17.78
CA HIS A 471 -25.53 -20.43 18.89
C HIS A 471 -24.03 -20.21 18.64
N TRP A 472 -23.37 -19.59 19.60
CA TRP A 472 -21.95 -19.25 19.51
C TRP A 472 -21.12 -20.13 20.45
N ARG A 473 -19.91 -20.50 20.01
CA ARG A 473 -18.92 -21.21 20.84
C ARG A 473 -17.50 -20.83 20.46
N GLU A 474 -16.59 -21.05 21.40
CA GLU A 474 -15.17 -21.19 21.13
C GLU A 474 -14.87 -22.60 20.57
N GLU A 475 -13.97 -22.69 19.58
CA GLU A 475 -13.27 -23.92 19.20
C GLU A 475 -11.76 -23.70 19.43
N ARG A 476 -11.23 -24.27 20.53
CA ARG A 476 -9.81 -24.12 20.89
C ARG A 476 -8.91 -24.81 19.87
N ARG A 477 -8.11 -24.01 19.16
CA ARG A 477 -7.00 -24.44 18.30
C ARG A 477 -5.85 -23.46 18.48
N GLY A 478 -4.71 -23.95 18.95
CA GLY A 478 -3.63 -23.08 19.43
C GLY A 478 -3.73 -22.82 20.93
N GLY A 479 -2.75 -22.08 21.47
CA GLY A 479 -2.68 -21.75 22.89
C GLY A 479 -3.77 -20.79 23.39
N GLY A 480 -4.42 -20.07 22.47
CA GLY A 480 -5.36 -19.01 22.75
C GLY A 480 -6.63 -19.47 23.44
N SER A 481 -7.27 -18.56 24.16
CA SER A 481 -8.68 -18.74 24.53
C SER A 481 -9.47 -17.45 24.66
N VAL A 482 -10.77 -17.56 24.42
CA VAL A 482 -11.76 -16.48 24.51
C VAL A 482 -13.01 -16.97 25.26
N SER A 483 -13.78 -16.05 25.84
CA SER A 483 -15.20 -16.30 26.15
C SER A 483 -16.07 -15.67 25.06
N VAL A 484 -17.21 -16.27 24.76
CA VAL A 484 -18.13 -15.79 23.71
C VAL A 484 -19.52 -15.61 24.29
N ASP A 485 -19.97 -14.37 24.37
CA ASP A 485 -21.28 -13.99 24.88
C ASP A 485 -22.20 -13.65 23.68
N ALA A 486 -23.30 -14.37 23.52
CA ALA A 486 -24.20 -14.20 22.38
C ALA A 486 -24.92 -12.84 22.43
N GLY A 487 -24.83 -12.08 21.34
CA GLY A 487 -25.51 -10.80 21.17
C GLY A 487 -26.83 -10.93 20.41
N ASN A 488 -27.43 -9.78 20.07
CA ASN A 488 -28.63 -9.71 19.24
C ASN A 488 -28.27 -9.84 17.75
N ASP A 489 -29.27 -10.07 16.89
CA ASP A 489 -29.18 -9.96 15.42
C ASP A 489 -28.00 -10.71 14.75
N GLY A 490 -27.68 -11.90 15.27
CA GLY A 490 -26.57 -12.71 14.76
C GLY A 490 -25.19 -12.13 15.07
N THR A 491 -25.03 -11.42 16.18
CA THR A 491 -23.72 -11.00 16.71
C THR A 491 -23.31 -11.82 17.93
N ALA A 492 -22.03 -11.75 18.29
CA ALA A 492 -21.53 -12.11 19.61
C ALA A 492 -20.41 -11.18 20.04
N VAL A 493 -20.27 -11.00 21.35
CA VAL A 493 -19.16 -10.31 21.98
C VAL A 493 -18.16 -11.36 22.43
N VAL A 494 -16.96 -11.31 21.88
CA VAL A 494 -15.84 -12.18 22.23
C VAL A 494 -14.94 -11.43 23.18
N THR A 495 -14.52 -12.03 24.30
CA THR A 495 -13.58 -11.41 25.25
C THR A 495 -12.30 -12.25 25.31
N GLY A 496 -11.14 -11.63 25.10
CA GLY A 496 -9.83 -12.29 25.19
C GLY A 496 -9.57 -12.87 26.59
N ARG A 497 -8.98 -14.08 26.68
CA ARG A 497 -8.70 -14.75 27.97
C ARG A 497 -7.24 -15.21 28.12
N ARG A 498 -6.70 -15.97 27.16
CA ARG A 498 -5.29 -16.40 27.12
C ARG A 498 -4.72 -16.09 25.75
N SER A 499 -3.48 -15.62 25.71
CA SER A 499 -2.71 -15.35 24.49
C SER A 499 -2.58 -16.57 23.57
N GLY A 500 -2.43 -16.30 22.28
CA GLY A 500 -2.40 -17.28 21.20
C GLY A 500 -3.66 -17.27 20.33
N ILE A 501 -3.60 -18.05 19.25
CA ILE A 501 -4.69 -18.20 18.27
C ILE A 501 -5.83 -19.04 18.86
N THR A 502 -7.08 -18.74 18.48
CA THR A 502 -8.29 -19.54 18.74
C THR A 502 -9.35 -19.29 17.66
N ARG A 503 -10.43 -20.08 17.62
CA ARG A 503 -11.52 -19.91 16.63
C ARG A 503 -12.87 -19.68 17.31
N VAL A 504 -13.67 -18.81 16.70
CA VAL A 504 -15.05 -18.54 17.13
C VAL A 504 -16.01 -19.08 16.08
N VAL A 505 -16.98 -19.88 16.52
CA VAL A 505 -17.94 -20.58 15.67
C VAL A 505 -19.35 -20.07 15.91
N ALA A 506 -20.02 -19.66 14.84
CA ALA A 506 -21.46 -19.46 14.79
C ALA A 506 -22.13 -20.74 14.26
N SER A 507 -23.26 -21.12 14.86
CA SER A 507 -24.02 -22.31 14.46
C SER A 507 -25.53 -22.07 14.58
N GLY A 508 -26.33 -22.76 13.79
CA GLY A 508 -27.78 -22.55 13.74
C GLY A 508 -28.54 -23.55 12.86
N GLY A 509 -29.87 -23.57 13.00
CA GLY A 509 -30.72 -24.54 12.32
C GLY A 509 -30.35 -25.99 12.67
N HIS A 510 -30.43 -26.90 11.71
CA HIS A 510 -30.04 -28.30 11.94
C HIS A 510 -28.56 -28.61 11.72
N ARG A 511 -27.84 -27.87 10.86
CA ARG A 511 -26.42 -28.12 10.51
C ARG A 511 -25.62 -26.90 10.03
N ALA A 512 -26.16 -25.68 10.07
CA ALA A 512 -25.46 -24.52 9.52
C ALA A 512 -24.38 -24.03 10.49
N GLU A 513 -23.15 -23.87 10.00
CA GLU A 513 -22.03 -23.32 10.75
C GLU A 513 -21.23 -22.29 9.95
N GLY A 514 -20.42 -21.51 10.65
CA GLY A 514 -19.43 -20.60 10.10
C GLY A 514 -18.40 -20.24 11.17
N THR A 515 -17.17 -19.91 10.78
CA THR A 515 -16.08 -19.65 11.73
C THR A 515 -15.24 -18.45 11.33
N THR A 516 -14.74 -17.71 12.31
CA THR A 516 -13.57 -16.83 12.16
C THR A 516 -12.44 -17.33 13.07
N GLU A 517 -11.21 -17.10 12.66
CA GLU A 517 -10.05 -17.15 13.55
C GLU A 517 -9.94 -15.81 14.29
N LEU A 518 -9.34 -15.83 15.48
CA LEU A 518 -8.94 -14.64 16.23
C LEU A 518 -7.61 -14.92 16.95
N THR A 519 -6.74 -13.91 17.00
CA THR A 519 -5.49 -13.96 17.76
C THR A 519 -5.67 -13.19 19.07
N VAL A 520 -5.46 -13.86 20.21
CA VAL A 520 -5.40 -13.18 21.50
C VAL A 520 -3.96 -12.77 21.77
N LEU A 521 -3.72 -11.47 21.98
CA LEU A 521 -2.38 -10.91 22.22
C LEU A 521 -1.93 -11.08 23.67
N ALA A 522 -0.74 -10.59 24.02
CA ALA A 522 -0.36 -10.41 25.42
C ALA A 522 -1.18 -9.25 26.04
N PRO A 523 -1.14 -9.01 27.37
CA PRO A 523 -1.87 -7.90 27.97
C PRO A 523 -1.43 -6.53 27.42
N ALA A 524 -2.39 -5.72 26.96
CA ALA A 524 -2.11 -4.35 26.53
C ALA A 524 -1.47 -3.53 27.66
N VAL A 525 -0.38 -2.83 27.35
CA VAL A 525 0.36 -1.95 28.26
C VAL A 525 0.18 -0.46 27.91
N ARG A 526 -0.20 -0.16 26.66
CA ARG A 526 -0.42 1.20 26.15
C ARG A 526 -1.62 1.24 25.21
N ILE A 527 -2.24 2.41 25.11
CA ILE A 527 -3.20 2.75 24.05
C ILE A 527 -2.74 4.03 23.33
N ALA A 528 -3.11 4.19 22.07
CA ALA A 528 -2.95 5.45 21.32
C ALA A 528 -4.17 5.70 20.42
N PRO A 529 -4.54 6.95 20.16
CA PRO A 529 -5.55 7.31 19.17
C PRO A 529 -4.98 7.22 17.74
N SER A 530 -5.85 7.14 16.73
CA SER A 530 -5.44 7.27 15.32
C SER A 530 -4.92 8.66 14.93
N SER A 531 -5.12 9.68 15.78
CA SER A 531 -4.43 10.96 15.70
C SER A 531 -4.43 11.64 17.08
N GLY A 532 -3.33 12.30 17.45
CA GLY A 532 -3.27 13.16 18.65
C GLY A 532 -4.05 14.47 18.50
N LEU A 533 -4.42 14.85 17.27
CA LEU A 533 -5.23 16.03 16.94
C LEU A 533 -6.32 15.66 15.93
N VAL A 534 -7.58 15.93 16.26
CA VAL A 534 -8.70 15.93 15.32
C VAL A 534 -9.02 17.37 14.94
N ALA A 535 -8.71 17.73 13.70
CA ALA A 535 -9.08 19.02 13.12
C ALA A 535 -10.40 18.89 12.35
N LEU A 536 -11.33 19.83 12.58
CA LEU A 536 -12.60 19.96 11.88
C LEU A 536 -12.68 21.40 11.33
N ASP A 537 -12.93 21.55 10.04
CA ASP A 537 -12.89 22.86 9.36
C ASP A 537 -14.04 23.77 9.80
N ALA A 538 -15.19 23.21 10.16
CA ALA A 538 -16.36 23.90 10.70
C ALA A 538 -17.23 23.03 11.63
N ALA A 539 -18.18 23.67 12.32
CA ALA A 539 -19.25 23.00 13.05
C ALA A 539 -20.17 22.21 12.10
N GLY A 540 -20.53 20.99 12.50
CA GLY A 540 -21.24 20.02 11.66
C GLY A 540 -20.31 19.02 10.95
N ASP A 541 -19.04 19.36 10.72
CA ASP A 541 -18.07 18.43 10.14
C ASP A 541 -17.80 17.23 11.06
N THR A 542 -17.37 16.13 10.46
CA THR A 542 -17.12 14.88 11.17
C THR A 542 -15.79 14.24 10.81
N ALA A 543 -15.14 13.64 11.81
CA ALA A 543 -13.94 12.82 11.66
C ALA A 543 -14.12 11.47 12.37
N ARG A 544 -13.44 10.43 11.87
CA ARG A 544 -13.42 9.11 12.50
C ARG A 544 -12.23 9.03 13.46
N LEU A 545 -12.47 8.54 14.67
CA LEU A 545 -11.45 8.31 15.68
C LEU A 545 -11.45 6.83 16.07
N THR A 546 -10.27 6.21 16.04
CA THR A 546 -10.05 4.85 16.51
C THR A 546 -9.01 4.85 17.63
N VAL A 547 -9.00 3.81 18.46
CA VAL A 547 -8.03 3.61 19.53
C VAL A 547 -7.34 2.29 19.27
N THR A 548 -6.01 2.29 19.22
CA THR A 548 -5.19 1.09 19.07
C THR A 548 -4.52 0.79 20.41
N GLY A 549 -4.67 -0.44 20.88
CA GLY A 549 -3.89 -0.97 22.00
C GLY A 549 -2.59 -1.58 21.51
N TYR A 550 -1.59 -1.61 22.39
CA TYR A 550 -0.29 -2.23 22.17
C TYR A 550 0.09 -3.03 23.42
N ASP A 551 0.59 -4.25 23.24
CA ASP A 551 1.24 -4.98 24.33
C ASP A 551 2.75 -4.66 24.41
N ALA A 552 3.47 -5.40 25.26
CA ALA A 552 4.89 -5.18 25.51
C ALA A 552 5.83 -5.71 24.39
N LEU A 553 5.30 -6.45 23.41
CA LEU A 553 6.02 -6.87 22.20
C LEU A 553 5.76 -5.92 21.02
N GLY A 554 4.91 -4.91 21.21
CA GLY A 554 4.47 -4.02 20.13
C GLY A 554 3.43 -4.65 19.20
N ASP A 555 2.91 -5.84 19.53
CA ASP A 555 1.72 -6.38 18.88
C ASP A 555 0.54 -5.43 19.14
N SER A 556 -0.15 -5.06 18.06
CA SER A 556 -1.22 -4.05 18.11
C SER A 556 -2.58 -4.62 17.72
N ALA A 557 -3.65 -4.06 18.31
CA ALA A 557 -5.01 -4.34 17.90
C ALA A 557 -5.93 -3.12 18.14
N PRO A 558 -6.90 -2.86 17.26
CA PRO A 558 -7.85 -1.77 17.45
C PRO A 558 -8.87 -2.14 18.55
N ILE A 559 -9.01 -1.27 19.53
CA ILE A 559 -9.92 -1.42 20.68
C ILE A 559 -11.31 -0.92 20.28
N GLU A 560 -12.34 -1.70 20.59
CA GLU A 560 -13.72 -1.28 20.29
C GLU A 560 -14.13 -0.10 21.19
N ALA A 561 -14.86 0.85 20.62
CA ALA A 561 -15.44 2.00 21.31
C ALA A 561 -16.22 1.62 22.58
N SER A 562 -16.75 0.40 22.66
CA SER A 562 -17.46 -0.08 23.85
C SER A 562 -16.56 -0.31 25.08
N ASP A 563 -15.26 -0.54 24.89
CA ASP A 563 -14.24 -0.68 25.95
C ASP A 563 -13.56 0.65 26.33
N VAL A 564 -13.77 1.69 25.53
CA VAL A 564 -13.15 3.00 25.73
C VAL A 564 -14.14 3.92 26.45
N LYS A 565 -13.81 4.30 27.69
CA LYS A 565 -14.50 5.39 28.38
C LYS A 565 -13.92 6.71 27.89
N VAL A 566 -14.75 7.61 27.38
CA VAL A 566 -14.33 8.98 26.98
C VAL A 566 -14.93 10.02 27.94
N THR A 567 -14.15 11.05 28.25
CA THR A 567 -14.59 12.26 28.98
C THR A 567 -13.98 13.52 28.38
N GLY A 568 -14.62 14.68 28.54
CA GLY A 568 -14.26 15.92 27.84
C GLY A 568 -15.12 16.14 26.60
N GLY A 569 -14.89 17.23 25.87
CA GLY A 569 -15.63 17.58 24.65
C GLY A 569 -16.91 18.42 24.83
N ASP A 570 -17.40 18.59 26.07
CA ASP A 570 -18.68 19.23 26.38
C ASP A 570 -18.87 20.60 25.69
N GLY A 571 -19.90 20.71 24.85
CA GLY A 571 -20.24 21.94 24.10
C GLY A 571 -19.36 22.27 22.90
N VAL A 572 -18.28 21.51 22.65
CA VAL A 572 -17.35 21.71 21.53
C VAL A 572 -17.50 20.62 20.48
N VAL A 573 -17.60 19.35 20.91
CA VAL A 573 -17.84 18.19 20.03
C VAL A 573 -18.85 17.22 20.60
N ALA A 574 -19.49 16.44 19.71
CA ALA A 574 -20.22 15.23 20.06
C ALA A 574 -19.40 14.00 19.63
N LEU A 575 -19.40 12.96 20.47
CA LEU A 575 -18.82 11.65 20.16
C LEU A 575 -19.92 10.60 20.10
N ASP A 576 -20.11 9.99 18.94
CA ASP A 576 -21.04 8.89 18.73
C ASP A 576 -20.26 7.60 18.45
N SER A 577 -20.60 6.49 19.12
CA SER A 577 -20.04 5.17 18.78
C SER A 577 -20.68 4.66 17.49
N ALA A 578 -19.86 4.46 16.46
CA ALA A 578 -20.28 3.93 15.18
C ALA A 578 -20.61 2.42 15.27
N THR A 579 -21.46 1.93 14.36
CA THR A 579 -21.91 0.52 14.35
C THR A 579 -20.82 -0.50 13.97
N ASP A 580 -19.68 0.00 13.51
CA ASP A 580 -18.44 -0.77 13.30
C ASP A 580 -17.52 -0.80 14.53
N GLY A 581 -17.89 -0.16 15.65
CA GLY A 581 -17.07 -0.13 16.86
C GLY A 581 -16.00 0.96 16.90
N THR A 582 -16.03 1.94 15.98
CA THR A 582 -15.21 3.17 16.04
C THR A 582 -15.96 4.35 16.65
N PHE A 583 -15.31 5.52 16.78
CA PHE A 583 -15.96 6.77 17.16
C PHE A 583 -16.11 7.71 15.96
N THR A 584 -17.26 8.38 15.88
CA THR A 584 -17.46 9.56 15.03
C THR A 584 -17.40 10.80 15.92
N VAL A 585 -16.43 11.68 15.66
CA VAL A 585 -16.29 13.00 16.28
C VAL A 585 -17.01 14.01 15.39
N ARG A 586 -17.92 14.81 15.95
CA ARG A 586 -18.66 15.86 15.22
C ARG A 586 -18.47 17.23 15.88
N GLY A 587 -18.12 18.24 15.08
CA GLY A 587 -17.97 19.62 15.54
C GLY A 587 -19.31 20.25 15.93
N LEU A 588 -19.37 20.97 17.05
CA LEU A 588 -20.59 21.66 17.52
C LEU A 588 -20.46 23.19 17.51
N THR A 589 -19.27 23.73 17.77
CA THR A 589 -19.04 25.16 17.97
C THR A 589 -17.79 25.63 17.23
N ASP A 590 -17.95 26.51 16.24
CA ASP A 590 -16.83 27.14 15.52
C ASP A 590 -15.97 27.99 16.44
N GLY A 591 -14.65 27.99 16.20
CA GLY A 591 -13.70 28.79 16.96
C GLY A 591 -13.35 28.22 18.34
N ALA A 592 -13.78 26.99 18.63
CA ALA A 592 -13.54 26.32 19.92
C ALA A 592 -12.57 25.14 19.81
N SER A 593 -11.91 24.84 20.93
CA SER A 593 -11.03 23.69 21.13
C SER A 593 -11.39 22.94 22.41
N THR A 594 -11.00 21.67 22.48
CA THR A 594 -11.22 20.80 23.65
C THR A 594 -10.22 19.64 23.65
N THR A 595 -10.15 18.91 24.76
CA THR A 595 -9.41 17.65 24.85
C THR A 595 -10.38 16.53 25.21
N LEU A 596 -10.27 15.41 24.51
CA LEU A 596 -10.94 14.15 24.84
C LEU A 596 -9.95 13.28 25.59
N HIS A 597 -10.35 12.77 26.75
CA HIS A 597 -9.60 11.81 27.54
C HIS A 597 -10.16 10.41 27.34
N LEU A 598 -9.38 9.51 26.74
CA LEU A 598 -9.79 8.15 26.39
C LEU A 598 -9.14 7.16 27.37
N THR A 599 -9.96 6.36 28.06
CA THR A 599 -9.53 5.42 29.09
C THR A 599 -9.92 3.98 28.76
N VAL A 600 -8.95 3.06 28.81
CA VAL A 600 -9.18 1.60 28.67
C VAL A 600 -8.54 0.90 29.86
N GLY A 601 -9.37 0.36 30.76
CA GLY A 601 -8.90 -0.25 32.01
C GLY A 601 -8.15 0.75 32.89
N LYS A 602 -6.82 0.66 32.93
CA LYS A 602 -5.92 1.60 33.62
C LYS A 602 -5.13 2.51 32.67
N MET A 603 -5.19 2.26 31.37
CA MET A 603 -4.46 3.02 30.36
C MET A 603 -5.27 4.24 29.95
N THR A 604 -4.60 5.37 29.73
CA THR A 604 -5.21 6.63 29.30
C THR A 604 -4.42 7.22 28.15
N THR A 605 -5.12 7.85 27.21
CA THR A 605 -4.52 8.70 26.17
C THR A 605 -5.46 9.84 25.84
N ASP A 606 -4.90 10.96 25.43
CA ASP A 606 -5.67 12.17 25.15
C ASP A 606 -5.64 12.52 23.65
N VAL A 607 -6.69 13.20 23.18
CA VAL A 607 -6.82 13.72 21.81
C VAL A 607 -7.26 15.17 21.88
N ALA A 608 -6.45 16.08 21.33
CA ALA A 608 -6.89 17.45 21.10
C ALA A 608 -7.92 17.49 19.97
N VAL A 609 -8.92 18.35 20.08
CA VAL A 609 -9.91 18.57 19.02
C VAL A 609 -10.12 20.06 18.82
N THR A 610 -10.08 20.50 17.56
CA THR A 610 -10.27 21.91 17.16
C THR A 610 -11.37 22.00 16.11
N VAL A 611 -12.29 22.95 16.27
CA VAL A 611 -13.40 23.19 15.34
C VAL A 611 -13.31 24.62 14.81
N GLY A 612 -13.25 24.77 13.48
CA GLY A 612 -13.06 26.05 12.82
C GLY A 612 -11.60 26.37 12.50
N LEU A 613 -11.36 27.02 11.36
CA LEU A 613 -10.05 27.58 10.99
C LEU A 613 -10.13 29.08 10.71
N SER A 614 -9.07 29.81 11.07
CA SER A 614 -8.90 31.24 10.77
C SER A 614 -7.68 31.48 9.89
N GLU A 615 -7.83 32.23 8.78
CA GLU A 615 -6.67 32.65 7.98
C GLU A 615 -6.03 33.91 8.57
N LYS A 616 -4.70 33.87 8.77
CA LYS A 616 -3.91 35.03 9.20
C LYS A 616 -2.75 35.24 8.22
N THR A 617 -2.62 36.44 7.66
CA THR A 617 -1.47 36.80 6.82
C THR A 617 -0.21 36.92 7.67
N PHE A 618 0.91 36.35 7.21
CA PHE A 618 2.23 36.53 7.85
C PHE A 618 3.25 37.21 6.92
N ALA A 619 3.03 37.18 5.60
CA ALA A 619 3.72 38.04 4.66
C ALA A 619 2.77 38.43 3.50
N ASP A 620 2.48 39.73 3.38
CA ASP A 620 1.71 40.29 2.26
C ASP A 620 2.58 40.60 1.03
N LEU A 621 3.90 40.39 1.14
CA LEU A 621 4.93 40.67 0.14
C LEU A 621 5.00 42.14 -0.32
N SER A 622 4.44 43.08 0.45
CA SER A 622 4.61 44.53 0.21
C SER A 622 6.07 44.96 0.21
N ASP A 623 6.95 44.18 0.85
CA ASP A 623 8.40 44.35 0.92
C ASP A 623 9.19 43.54 -0.13
N ALA A 624 8.55 42.99 -1.18
CA ALA A 624 9.14 42.07 -2.18
C ALA A 624 10.49 42.51 -2.78
N ALA A 625 10.81 43.81 -2.78
CA ALA A 625 12.09 44.35 -3.25
C ALA A 625 13.28 44.04 -2.32
N SER A 626 13.00 43.66 -1.07
CA SER A 626 13.98 43.31 -0.03
C SER A 626 14.25 41.80 0.06
N TRP A 627 13.48 40.98 -0.66
CA TRP A 627 13.67 39.53 -0.72
C TRP A 627 14.85 39.17 -1.62
N THR A 628 15.62 38.15 -1.24
CA THR A 628 16.90 37.81 -1.88
C THR A 628 16.91 36.39 -2.47
N SER A 629 17.78 36.19 -3.47
CA SER A 629 18.00 34.90 -4.12
C SER A 629 19.07 34.09 -3.38
N ALA A 630 18.78 32.81 -3.13
CA ALA A 630 19.76 31.81 -2.74
C ALA A 630 19.52 30.53 -3.55
N ASN A 631 20.52 29.67 -3.71
CA ASN A 631 20.39 28.43 -4.48
C ASN A 631 21.31 27.33 -3.96
N ASP A 632 20.88 26.08 -4.14
CA ASP A 632 21.72 24.89 -4.02
C ASP A 632 21.93 24.34 -5.43
N ARG A 633 23.17 24.39 -5.93
CA ARG A 633 23.59 23.82 -7.24
C ARG A 633 22.80 24.34 -8.48
N ALA A 634 22.12 25.49 -8.37
CA ALA A 634 21.30 26.09 -9.42
C ALA A 634 21.64 27.59 -9.67
N PRO A 635 22.91 27.94 -9.95
CA PRO A 635 23.30 29.33 -10.16
C PRO A 635 22.68 29.90 -11.44
N GLY A 636 22.03 31.06 -11.33
CA GLY A 636 21.40 31.76 -12.47
C GLY A 636 19.97 32.23 -12.19
N GLY A 637 19.33 31.72 -11.13
CA GLY A 637 18.01 32.18 -10.70
C GLY A 637 18.00 33.51 -9.93
N SER A 638 16.90 34.24 -10.05
CA SER A 638 16.70 35.58 -9.47
C SER A 638 15.41 35.68 -8.67
N VAL A 639 15.37 36.63 -7.74
CA VAL A 639 14.18 36.99 -6.95
C VAL A 639 13.87 38.47 -7.19
N THR A 640 12.65 38.80 -7.59
CA THR A 640 12.24 40.17 -7.97
C THR A 640 10.77 40.44 -7.63
N PRO A 641 10.37 41.68 -7.33
CA PRO A 641 8.96 42.07 -7.23
C PRO A 641 8.15 41.74 -8.50
N ALA A 642 6.88 41.39 -8.32
CA ALA A 642 5.91 41.17 -9.37
C ALA A 642 4.48 41.45 -8.88
N GLU A 643 3.53 41.44 -9.81
CA GLU A 643 2.09 41.46 -9.49
C GLU A 643 1.64 40.04 -9.11
N GLY A 644 0.89 39.95 -8.01
CA GLY A 644 0.35 38.73 -7.40
C GLY A 644 -1.08 38.40 -7.85
N HIS A 645 -1.70 37.44 -7.16
CA HIS A 645 -3.11 37.13 -7.33
C HIS A 645 -3.99 38.34 -7.01
N ASP A 646 -5.06 38.57 -7.78
CA ASP A 646 -5.98 39.72 -7.65
C ASP A 646 -5.30 41.12 -7.55
N GLY A 647 -4.07 41.26 -8.06
CA GLY A 647 -3.30 42.51 -7.99
C GLY A 647 -2.58 42.76 -6.66
N ALA A 648 -2.54 41.76 -5.76
CA ALA A 648 -1.73 41.82 -4.54
C ALA A 648 -0.22 41.93 -4.84
N PRO A 649 0.63 42.35 -3.88
CA PRO A 649 2.08 42.26 -4.05
C PRO A 649 2.54 40.80 -4.20
N GLY A 650 3.54 40.58 -5.07
CA GLY A 650 4.07 39.26 -5.37
C GLY A 650 5.60 39.23 -5.46
N VAL A 651 6.17 38.04 -5.25
CA VAL A 651 7.60 37.76 -5.49
C VAL A 651 7.71 36.76 -6.65
N LYS A 652 8.42 37.16 -7.70
CA LYS A 652 8.79 36.28 -8.82
C LYS A 652 10.16 35.67 -8.60
N LEU A 653 10.20 34.34 -8.65
CA LEU A 653 11.40 33.51 -8.65
C LEU A 653 11.66 33.04 -10.08
N THR A 654 12.84 33.31 -10.63
CA THR A 654 13.35 32.63 -11.84
C THR A 654 14.36 31.58 -11.42
N TYR A 655 14.46 30.46 -12.14
CA TYR A 655 15.35 29.35 -11.78
C TYR A 655 16.01 28.72 -13.00
N ASP A 656 17.22 28.20 -12.81
CA ASP A 656 18.02 27.51 -13.83
C ASP A 656 18.51 26.16 -13.29
N PHE A 657 17.77 25.11 -13.61
CA PHE A 657 18.07 23.73 -13.19
C PHE A 657 18.91 22.96 -14.22
N THR A 658 19.50 23.65 -15.21
CA THR A 658 20.38 23.05 -16.23
C THR A 658 21.83 22.88 -15.77
N ARG A 659 22.17 23.38 -14.57
CA ARG A 659 23.55 23.57 -14.09
C ARG A 659 24.17 22.38 -13.36
N SER A 660 23.38 21.39 -12.98
CA SER A 660 23.82 20.21 -12.24
C SER A 660 22.85 19.05 -12.46
N THR A 661 23.31 17.82 -12.24
CA THR A 661 22.50 16.58 -12.24
C THR A 661 22.13 16.10 -10.83
N ALA A 662 22.77 16.62 -9.77
CA ALA A 662 22.37 16.36 -8.38
C ALA A 662 21.03 17.07 -8.06
N THR A 663 20.51 17.02 -6.83
CA THR A 663 19.36 17.87 -6.44
C THR A 663 19.70 19.36 -6.56
N ARG A 664 18.84 20.11 -7.27
CA ARG A 664 18.91 21.57 -7.49
C ARG A 664 17.84 22.25 -6.65
N GLY A 665 18.11 23.49 -6.21
CA GLY A 665 17.05 24.33 -5.68
C GLY A 665 17.32 25.82 -5.82
N GLN A 666 16.25 26.58 -6.04
CA GLN A 666 16.23 28.03 -6.14
C GLN A 666 15.26 28.61 -5.12
N TYR A 667 15.72 29.60 -4.35
CA TYR A 667 15.06 30.05 -3.12
C TYR A 667 14.74 31.54 -3.14
N ALA A 668 13.60 31.92 -2.56
CA ALA A 668 13.29 33.29 -2.17
C ALA A 668 13.39 33.40 -0.65
N VAL A 669 14.35 34.21 -0.20
CA VAL A 669 14.70 34.40 1.22
C VAL A 669 14.18 35.78 1.66
N PRO A 670 13.34 35.87 2.70
CA PRO A 670 12.86 37.14 3.23
C PRO A 670 14.00 37.94 3.87
N PRO A 671 13.89 39.28 3.99
CA PRO A 671 14.93 40.11 4.60
C PRO A 671 15.19 39.81 6.08
N GLN A 672 14.21 39.22 6.77
CA GLN A 672 14.32 38.69 8.13
C GLN A 672 13.50 37.40 8.24
N GLN A 673 13.87 36.50 9.16
CA GLN A 673 13.07 35.30 9.43
C GLN A 673 11.74 35.69 10.09
N ILE A 674 10.64 35.08 9.68
CA ILE A 674 9.28 35.51 10.06
C ILE A 674 8.66 34.48 10.99
N GLN A 675 8.31 34.85 12.21
CA GLN A 675 7.57 33.97 13.11
C GLN A 675 6.12 33.79 12.61
N LEU A 676 5.69 32.54 12.43
CA LEU A 676 4.32 32.25 12.00
C LEU A 676 3.31 32.51 13.13
N PRO A 677 2.14 33.12 12.84
CA PRO A 677 1.10 33.35 13.85
C PRO A 677 0.51 32.06 14.43
N GLY A 678 0.52 31.93 15.76
CA GLY A 678 -0.16 30.85 16.51
C GLY A 678 0.40 29.45 16.22
N GLN A 679 -0.49 28.46 16.25
CA GLN A 679 -0.22 27.06 15.86
C GLN A 679 -0.86 26.77 14.49
N PRO A 680 -0.20 27.09 13.37
CA PRO A 680 -0.74 26.87 12.03
C PRO A 680 -0.87 25.39 11.69
N GLN A 681 -2.06 24.94 11.27
CA GLN A 681 -2.26 23.59 10.71
C GLN A 681 -1.82 23.50 9.25
N ALA A 682 -1.81 24.63 8.53
CA ALA A 682 -1.22 24.74 7.21
C ALA A 682 -0.68 26.15 6.96
N VAL A 683 0.36 26.26 6.15
CA VAL A 683 0.75 27.50 5.47
C VAL A 683 0.05 27.53 4.11
N THR A 684 -0.43 28.67 3.64
CA THR A 684 -1.09 28.78 2.33
C THR A 684 -0.51 29.95 1.53
N MET A 685 -0.45 29.81 0.21
CA MET A 685 -0.12 30.91 -0.71
C MET A 685 -0.76 30.69 -2.07
N TRP A 686 -0.85 31.77 -2.84
CA TRP A 686 -1.10 31.69 -4.28
C TRP A 686 0.21 31.48 -5.04
N ILE A 687 0.18 30.57 -6.01
CA ILE A 687 1.32 30.24 -6.89
C ILE A 687 0.88 30.36 -8.35
N ASN A 688 1.52 31.26 -9.10
CA ASN A 688 1.41 31.36 -10.54
C ASN A 688 2.41 30.38 -11.19
N GLY A 689 1.90 29.22 -11.59
CA GLY A 689 2.72 28.14 -12.13
C GLY A 689 3.10 28.34 -13.60
N ASP A 690 4.24 27.76 -14.00
CA ASP A 690 4.72 27.70 -15.38
C ASP A 690 4.55 26.31 -16.02
N GLY A 691 3.99 25.35 -15.29
CA GLY A 691 3.77 23.97 -15.75
C GLY A 691 5.03 23.10 -15.84
N ASN A 692 6.22 23.63 -15.52
CA ASN A 692 7.48 22.93 -15.70
C ASN A 692 7.77 21.83 -14.66
N GLY A 693 6.90 21.67 -13.64
CA GLY A 693 7.00 20.59 -12.66
C GLY A 693 8.00 20.81 -11.52
N ALA A 694 8.49 22.04 -11.30
CA ALA A 694 9.31 22.35 -10.12
C ALA A 694 8.55 22.06 -8.81
N TRP A 695 9.26 21.60 -7.78
CA TRP A 695 8.66 21.21 -6.50
C TRP A 695 8.73 22.35 -5.46
N PRO A 696 7.59 22.97 -5.07
CA PRO A 696 7.56 24.00 -4.05
C PRO A 696 7.64 23.39 -2.64
N ARG A 697 8.55 23.91 -1.81
CA ARG A 697 8.72 23.57 -0.40
C ARG A 697 8.93 24.85 0.42
N LEU A 698 8.51 24.87 1.68
CA LEU A 698 8.67 26.01 2.60
C LEU A 698 9.57 25.61 3.76
N GLN A 699 10.77 26.20 3.82
CA GLN A 699 11.66 25.92 4.95
C GLN A 699 11.23 26.73 6.16
N TYR A 700 11.19 26.06 7.31
CA TYR A 700 10.90 26.66 8.60
C TYR A 700 11.81 26.07 9.68
N ARG A 701 11.86 26.75 10.82
CA ARG A 701 12.53 26.31 12.04
C ARG A 701 11.51 26.17 13.16
N THR A 702 11.60 25.09 13.94
CA THR A 702 10.77 24.85 15.13
C THR A 702 11.33 25.58 16.34
N ALA A 703 10.55 25.67 17.43
CA ALA A 703 11.04 26.20 18.70
C ALA A 703 12.22 25.39 19.28
N ALA A 704 12.32 24.10 18.92
CA ALA A 704 13.43 23.22 19.28
C ALA A 704 14.72 23.45 18.46
N GLY A 705 14.73 24.42 17.54
CA GLY A 705 15.88 24.75 16.69
C GLY A 705 16.04 23.87 15.43
N VAL A 706 15.28 22.77 15.34
CA VAL A 706 15.24 21.88 14.17
C VAL A 706 14.73 22.65 12.94
N THR A 707 15.39 22.45 11.79
CA THR A 707 15.04 23.12 10.53
C THR A 707 14.47 22.08 9.56
N ALA A 708 13.20 22.26 9.16
CA ALA A 708 12.42 21.31 8.37
C ALA A 708 11.79 22.01 7.14
N ASN A 709 11.02 21.26 6.34
CA ASN A 709 10.31 21.80 5.16
C ASN A 709 8.84 21.38 5.20
N LEU A 710 7.94 22.26 4.75
CA LEU A 710 6.56 21.92 4.41
C LEU A 710 6.46 21.76 2.90
N ASP A 711 5.83 20.69 2.44
CA ASP A 711 5.88 20.30 1.03
C ASP A 711 4.57 20.60 0.30
N GLY A 712 4.68 21.14 -0.91
CA GLY A 712 3.56 21.39 -1.81
C GLY A 712 3.57 20.42 -3.00
N PRO A 713 2.48 20.40 -3.80
CA PRO A 713 2.42 19.62 -5.03
C PRO A 713 3.35 20.19 -6.11
N PHE A 714 3.95 19.31 -6.92
CA PHE A 714 4.73 19.70 -8.10
C PHE A 714 3.94 20.63 -9.02
N ILE A 715 4.58 21.71 -9.49
CA ILE A 715 3.94 22.77 -10.30
C ILE A 715 3.77 22.30 -11.75
N ASN A 716 2.83 21.38 -11.97
CA ASN A 716 2.44 20.84 -13.26
C ASN A 716 1.27 21.61 -13.92
N TRP A 717 0.89 22.75 -13.36
CA TRP A 717 -0.16 23.64 -13.87
C TRP A 717 0.43 24.98 -14.32
N THR A 718 -0.26 25.64 -15.24
CA THR A 718 -0.01 27.04 -15.64
C THR A 718 -1.04 27.97 -15.00
N GLY A 719 -0.62 29.15 -14.55
CA GLY A 719 -1.52 30.14 -13.96
C GLY A 719 -1.66 30.03 -12.45
N TRP A 720 -2.53 30.86 -11.87
CA TRP A 720 -2.71 30.97 -10.41
C TRP A 720 -3.46 29.78 -9.81
N ARG A 721 -2.90 29.21 -8.74
CA ARG A 721 -3.55 28.23 -7.87
C ARG A 721 -3.20 28.50 -6.41
N LYS A 722 -4.19 28.45 -5.52
CA LYS A 722 -3.94 28.47 -4.08
C LYS A 722 -3.46 27.09 -3.64
N VAL A 723 -2.38 27.05 -2.88
CA VAL A 723 -1.75 25.84 -2.40
C VAL A 723 -1.67 25.89 -0.88
N ASP A 724 -2.14 24.82 -0.25
CA ASP A 724 -1.99 24.56 1.18
C ASP A 724 -0.79 23.63 1.39
N PHE A 725 0.06 23.99 2.36
CA PHE A 725 1.25 23.27 2.80
C PHE A 725 0.97 22.82 4.24
N PRO A 726 0.55 21.56 4.46
CA PRO A 726 0.15 21.08 5.79
C PRO A 726 1.34 21.05 6.75
N VAL A 727 1.11 21.42 8.01
CA VAL A 727 2.11 21.31 9.07
C VAL A 727 1.96 19.94 9.76
N PRO A 728 3.04 19.14 9.86
CA PRO A 728 2.97 17.83 10.51
C PRO A 728 2.46 17.91 11.95
N VAL A 729 1.55 17.00 12.32
CA VAL A 729 1.00 16.91 13.68
C VAL A 729 2.14 16.60 14.66
N GLY A 730 2.21 17.35 15.76
CA GLY A 730 3.30 17.23 16.75
C GLY A 730 4.51 18.13 16.49
N THR A 731 4.51 18.95 15.42
CA THR A 731 5.57 19.95 15.20
C THR A 731 5.66 20.97 16.37
N PRO A 732 6.84 21.20 16.98
CA PRO A 732 6.99 22.16 18.09
C PRO A 732 6.88 23.64 17.67
N TYR A 733 5.94 24.37 18.28
CA TYR A 733 5.66 25.80 18.06
C TYR A 733 6.40 26.73 19.04
N PRO A 734 6.63 28.01 18.70
CA PRO A 734 6.32 28.68 17.43
C PRO A 734 7.18 28.21 16.25
N LEU A 735 6.66 28.34 15.03
CA LEU A 735 7.43 28.12 13.81
C LEU A 735 8.01 29.45 13.32
N THR A 736 9.20 29.39 12.73
CA THR A 736 9.87 30.53 12.10
C THR A 736 10.11 30.20 10.63
N PHE A 737 9.38 30.87 9.73
CA PHE A 737 9.55 30.76 8.29
C PHE A 737 10.90 31.34 7.83
N GLN A 738 11.59 30.61 6.94
CA GLN A 738 12.95 30.94 6.52
C GLN A 738 13.12 31.19 5.02
N ARG A 739 12.37 30.51 4.13
CA ARG A 739 12.40 30.73 2.66
C ARG A 739 11.35 29.91 1.92
N VAL A 740 10.89 30.43 0.78
CA VAL A 740 10.24 29.62 -0.27
C VAL A 740 11.34 28.91 -1.06
N ARG A 741 11.15 27.62 -1.37
CA ARG A 741 12.08 26.83 -2.16
C ARG A 741 11.38 26.21 -3.36
N LEU A 742 11.99 26.30 -4.53
CA LEU A 742 11.66 25.48 -5.71
C LEU A 742 12.80 24.48 -5.89
N LEU A 743 12.49 23.19 -5.98
CA LEU A 743 13.47 22.11 -6.16
C LEU A 743 13.23 21.34 -7.46
N GLU A 744 14.30 20.75 -7.97
CA GLU A 744 14.27 19.65 -8.93
C GLU A 744 15.26 18.58 -8.45
N THR A 745 14.76 17.37 -8.25
CA THR A 745 15.50 16.21 -7.70
C THR A 745 15.89 15.21 -8.78
N SER A 746 15.21 15.22 -9.93
CA SER A 746 15.52 14.31 -11.04
C SER A 746 16.77 14.76 -11.80
N ALA A 747 17.78 13.90 -11.88
CA ALA A 747 18.97 14.13 -12.70
C ALA A 747 18.67 14.22 -14.21
N ALA A 748 17.58 13.58 -14.67
CA ALA A 748 17.21 13.50 -16.09
C ALA A 748 16.45 14.74 -16.60
N ARG A 749 15.95 15.60 -15.71
CA ARG A 749 15.17 16.80 -16.08
C ARG A 749 16.10 18.01 -16.11
N SER A 750 16.10 18.80 -17.19
CA SER A 750 16.98 19.98 -17.30
C SER A 750 16.25 21.11 -18.01
N TYR A 751 15.90 22.16 -17.27
CA TYR A 751 15.07 23.27 -17.75
C TYR A 751 15.31 24.55 -16.94
N THR A 752 14.82 25.65 -17.49
CA THR A 752 14.75 26.97 -16.84
C THR A 752 13.29 27.40 -16.75
N GLY A 753 12.89 28.11 -15.71
CA GLY A 753 11.50 28.56 -15.56
C GLY A 753 11.33 29.73 -14.61
N GLN A 754 10.08 30.07 -14.33
CA GLN A 754 9.73 31.13 -13.40
C GLN A 754 8.37 30.88 -12.73
N VAL A 755 8.27 31.26 -11.46
CA VAL A 755 7.04 31.16 -10.66
C VAL A 755 6.86 32.47 -9.89
N THR A 756 5.63 32.97 -9.79
CA THR A 756 5.29 34.09 -8.89
C THR A 756 4.48 33.57 -7.71
N VAL A 757 4.78 34.04 -6.50
CA VAL A 757 4.02 33.74 -5.28
C VAL A 757 3.40 35.00 -4.68
N SER A 758 2.22 34.90 -4.06
CA SER A 758 1.54 35.98 -3.31
C SER A 758 0.69 35.47 -2.15
N ASP A 759 0.26 36.38 -1.27
CA ASP A 759 -0.60 36.13 -0.11
C ASP A 759 -0.14 34.98 0.81
N LEU A 760 1.03 35.13 1.42
CA LEU A 760 1.55 34.13 2.36
C LEU A 760 0.79 34.22 3.70
N LYS A 761 -0.07 33.22 3.91
CA LYS A 761 -1.00 33.11 5.03
C LYS A 761 -0.81 31.81 5.80
N VAL A 762 -1.38 31.73 6.99
CA VAL A 762 -1.52 30.51 7.78
C VAL A 762 -2.98 30.23 8.07
N LYS A 763 -3.37 28.95 8.03
CA LYS A 763 -4.62 28.44 8.61
C LYS A 763 -4.36 28.08 10.06
N VAL A 764 -4.89 28.89 10.98
CA VAL A 764 -4.68 28.77 12.43
C VAL A 764 -5.99 28.33 13.07
N ALA A 765 -5.96 27.18 13.71
CA ALA A 765 -7.05 26.67 14.53
C ALA A 765 -7.12 27.40 15.88
N PRO A 766 -8.22 27.28 16.63
CA PRO A 766 -8.29 27.68 18.03
C PRO A 766 -7.15 27.04 18.84
N ASP A 767 -6.54 27.83 19.72
CA ASP A 767 -5.43 27.33 20.54
C ASP A 767 -5.86 26.13 21.37
N VAL A 768 -5.06 25.06 21.33
CA VAL A 768 -5.25 23.84 22.12
C VAL A 768 -3.88 23.39 22.62
N GLU A 769 -3.84 22.83 23.82
CA GLU A 769 -2.66 22.13 24.31
C GLU A 769 -2.64 20.74 23.66
N LEU A 770 -1.61 20.46 22.86
CA LEU A 770 -1.47 19.14 22.23
C LEU A 770 -1.06 18.12 23.30
N PRO A 771 -1.72 16.95 23.37
CA PRO A 771 -1.33 15.87 24.25
C PRO A 771 0.15 15.50 24.09
N VAL A 772 0.91 15.58 25.18
CA VAL A 772 2.28 15.05 25.23
C VAL A 772 2.21 13.54 25.05
N GLN A 773 2.64 13.07 23.87
CA GLN A 773 2.73 11.63 23.62
C GLN A 773 3.87 11.06 24.49
N PRO A 774 3.61 10.01 25.29
CA PRO A 774 4.64 9.43 26.13
C PRO A 774 5.72 8.79 25.25
N LYS A 775 6.98 9.16 25.48
CA LYS A 775 8.12 8.54 24.80
C LYS A 775 8.18 7.05 25.19
N ILE A 776 8.10 6.18 24.19
CA ILE A 776 8.16 4.73 24.38
C ILE A 776 9.62 4.32 24.39
N ALA A 777 10.12 3.88 25.55
CA ALA A 777 11.44 3.28 25.66
C ALA A 777 11.31 1.78 25.34
N ASP A 778 11.65 1.38 24.11
CA ASP A 778 11.63 -0.03 23.74
C ASP A 778 12.71 -0.82 24.51
N PRO A 779 12.37 -1.96 25.13
CA PRO A 779 13.30 -2.74 25.96
C PRO A 779 14.44 -3.40 25.18
N VAL A 780 14.40 -3.46 23.84
CA VAL A 780 15.53 -3.94 23.04
C VAL A 780 16.78 -3.10 23.30
N VAL A 781 16.63 -1.80 23.56
CA VAL A 781 17.75 -0.91 23.92
C VAL A 781 18.15 -1.12 25.38
N VAL A 782 19.44 -1.36 25.63
CA VAL A 782 20.01 -1.45 26.97
C VAL A 782 20.12 -0.05 27.55
N THR A 783 19.34 0.27 28.59
CA THR A 783 19.44 1.56 29.29
C THR A 783 20.36 1.52 30.51
N ASN A 784 20.63 0.32 31.04
CA ASN A 784 21.54 0.11 32.15
C ASN A 784 22.27 -1.24 32.07
N GLY A 785 23.52 -1.24 31.61
CA GLY A 785 24.35 -2.42 31.40
C GLY A 785 25.16 -2.31 30.10
N THR A 786 25.70 -3.43 29.64
CA THR A 786 26.33 -3.60 28.32
C THR A 786 25.84 -4.91 27.68
N VAL A 787 26.18 -5.14 26.41
CA VAL A 787 25.94 -6.43 25.72
C VAL A 787 27.17 -7.35 25.69
N ASP A 788 28.16 -7.12 26.55
CA ASP A 788 29.44 -7.87 26.54
C ASP A 788 29.31 -9.36 26.94
N ASP A 789 28.21 -9.75 27.57
CA ASP A 789 27.92 -11.15 27.93
C ASP A 789 27.26 -11.95 26.80
N ARG A 790 26.94 -11.30 25.67
CA ARG A 790 26.23 -11.90 24.54
C ARG A 790 27.19 -12.68 23.63
N PRO A 791 26.83 -13.93 23.21
CA PRO A 791 27.69 -14.75 22.36
C PRO A 791 28.05 -14.17 20.99
N LEU A 792 27.24 -13.24 20.47
CA LEU A 792 27.46 -12.59 19.17
C LEU A 792 27.25 -11.08 19.32
N ARG A 793 28.27 -10.28 19.00
CA ARG A 793 28.32 -8.82 19.11
C ARG A 793 28.54 -8.20 17.74
N VAL A 794 27.55 -7.47 17.22
CA VAL A 794 27.58 -6.85 15.89
C VAL A 794 27.56 -5.33 16.01
N ALA A 795 28.63 -4.66 15.62
CA ALA A 795 28.66 -3.21 15.59
C ALA A 795 27.94 -2.67 14.34
N VAL A 796 27.20 -1.57 14.49
CA VAL A 796 26.45 -0.90 13.42
C VAL A 796 26.80 0.58 13.39
N MET A 797 27.21 1.07 12.22
CA MET A 797 27.44 2.48 11.94
C MET A 797 26.72 2.91 10.67
N SER A 798 26.33 4.19 10.56
CA SER A 798 25.70 4.76 9.36
C SER A 798 25.89 6.28 9.33
N ASP A 799 25.56 6.93 8.21
CA ASP A 799 25.43 8.39 8.15
C ASP A 799 26.69 9.17 8.63
N ALA A 800 27.84 8.80 8.08
CA ALA A 800 29.08 9.57 8.22
C ALA A 800 29.15 10.71 7.18
N GLN A 801 28.62 10.47 5.97
CA GLN A 801 28.50 11.39 4.84
C GLN A 801 29.74 12.29 4.60
N PHE A 802 30.92 11.68 4.43
CA PHE A 802 32.12 12.44 4.05
C PHE A 802 32.33 12.53 2.53
N VAL A 803 33.25 13.41 2.09
CA VAL A 803 33.63 13.61 0.69
C VAL A 803 35.16 13.59 0.51
N ALA A 804 35.63 12.98 -0.57
CA ALA A 804 37.06 12.87 -0.87
C ALA A 804 37.72 14.15 -1.38
N ARG A 805 36.93 15.17 -1.76
CA ARG A 805 37.45 16.52 -2.05
C ARG A 805 37.99 17.25 -0.82
N ASP A 806 37.62 16.82 0.38
CA ASP A 806 38.13 17.36 1.65
C ASP A 806 38.46 16.19 2.61
N PRO A 807 39.56 15.46 2.34
CA PRO A 807 39.91 14.22 3.04
C PRO A 807 40.36 14.41 4.48
N GLU A 808 40.57 15.65 4.93
CA GLU A 808 40.90 15.97 6.33
C GLU A 808 39.74 16.70 7.04
N SER A 809 38.55 16.75 6.42
CA SER A 809 37.35 17.37 6.97
C SER A 809 36.94 16.79 8.33
N PRO A 810 36.20 17.55 9.16
CA PRO A 810 35.66 17.04 10.42
C PRO A 810 34.84 15.76 10.28
N LEU A 811 34.17 15.54 9.14
CA LEU A 811 33.38 14.33 8.87
C LEU A 811 34.27 13.10 8.64
N VAL A 812 35.41 13.24 7.95
CA VAL A 812 36.38 12.14 7.81
C VAL A 812 37.03 11.80 9.16
N GLN A 813 37.39 12.82 9.96
CA GLN A 813 37.94 12.55 11.31
C GLN A 813 36.88 11.94 12.23
N ALA A 814 35.61 12.33 12.11
CA ALA A 814 34.50 11.72 12.82
C ALA A 814 34.30 10.25 12.42
N ALA A 815 34.33 9.92 11.12
CA ALA A 815 34.25 8.54 10.64
C ALA A 815 35.42 7.69 11.15
N ARG A 816 36.66 8.21 11.06
CA ARG A 816 37.87 7.54 11.59
C ARG A 816 37.79 7.33 13.10
N ARG A 817 37.26 8.29 13.86
CA ARG A 817 37.02 8.14 15.31
C ARG A 817 36.01 7.05 15.60
N THR A 818 34.89 7.00 14.90
CA THR A 818 33.86 5.97 15.14
C THR A 818 34.36 4.57 14.78
N LEU A 819 35.09 4.41 13.66
CA LEU A 819 35.79 3.15 13.33
C LEU A 819 36.84 2.75 14.38
N ALA A 820 37.53 3.72 14.98
CA ALA A 820 38.47 3.47 16.08
C ALA A 820 37.77 2.99 17.36
N GLU A 821 36.66 3.64 17.75
CA GLU A 821 35.84 3.23 18.92
C GLU A 821 35.26 1.82 18.72
N ILE A 822 34.77 1.51 17.52
CA ILE A 822 34.26 0.17 17.14
C ILE A 822 35.37 -0.89 17.22
N ALA A 823 36.57 -0.59 16.71
CA ALA A 823 37.69 -1.53 16.76
C ALA A 823 38.13 -1.85 18.20
N ASP A 824 38.10 -0.86 19.09
CA ASP A 824 38.46 -1.03 20.51
C ASP A 824 37.38 -1.76 21.33
N ALA A 825 36.13 -1.80 20.84
CA ALA A 825 35.04 -2.56 21.45
C ALA A 825 35.04 -4.06 21.09
N GLU A 826 35.92 -4.49 20.18
CA GLU A 826 36.11 -5.87 19.72
C GLU A 826 34.80 -6.64 19.37
N PRO A 827 33.94 -6.14 18.45
CA PRO A 827 32.80 -6.90 17.92
C PRO A 827 33.24 -8.10 17.07
N ASP A 828 32.33 -9.06 16.88
CA ASP A 828 32.50 -10.20 15.98
C ASP A 828 32.36 -9.82 14.51
N LEU A 829 31.55 -8.81 14.19
CA LEU A 829 31.44 -8.22 12.86
C LEU A 829 30.94 -6.76 12.89
N LEU A 830 31.18 -6.02 11.80
CA LEU A 830 30.73 -4.64 11.59
C LEU A 830 29.74 -4.56 10.41
N VAL A 831 28.61 -3.88 10.58
CA VAL A 831 27.72 -3.48 9.49
C VAL A 831 27.74 -1.96 9.32
N ILE A 832 28.11 -1.51 8.13
CA ILE A 832 28.05 -0.12 7.69
C ILE A 832 26.72 0.03 6.95
N ASN A 833 25.71 0.57 7.60
CA ASN A 833 24.34 0.61 7.10
C ASN A 833 24.03 1.90 6.34
N GLY A 834 24.75 2.14 5.25
CA GLY A 834 24.56 3.26 4.31
C GLY A 834 25.09 4.62 4.77
N ASP A 835 25.14 5.54 3.80
CA ASP A 835 25.53 6.94 3.94
C ASP A 835 26.90 7.15 4.62
N LEU A 836 27.88 6.29 4.30
CA LEU A 836 29.27 6.49 4.72
C LEU A 836 29.89 7.66 3.93
N VAL A 837 29.57 7.75 2.63
CA VAL A 837 29.95 8.85 1.72
C VAL A 837 28.76 9.79 1.48
N ASP A 838 28.99 11.03 1.05
CA ASP A 838 27.92 12.02 0.77
C ASP A 838 27.50 12.09 -0.72
N GLU A 839 28.42 11.87 -1.66
CA GLU A 839 28.16 12.14 -3.09
C GLU A 839 28.32 10.93 -4.02
N GLY A 840 28.64 9.74 -3.50
CA GLY A 840 28.71 8.50 -4.30
C GLY A 840 29.68 8.57 -5.49
N SER A 841 30.68 9.46 -5.46
CA SER A 841 31.69 9.53 -6.51
C SER A 841 32.73 8.44 -6.33
N GLN A 842 33.40 8.04 -7.42
CA GLN A 842 34.48 7.05 -7.35
C GLN A 842 35.62 7.49 -6.40
N ALA A 843 35.85 8.80 -6.25
CA ALA A 843 36.84 9.32 -5.30
C ALA A 843 36.39 9.14 -3.85
N ASP A 844 35.10 9.33 -3.54
CA ASP A 844 34.56 9.12 -2.20
C ASP A 844 34.65 7.66 -1.79
N PHE A 845 34.33 6.74 -2.71
CA PHE A 845 34.48 5.30 -2.48
C PHE A 845 35.93 4.86 -2.30
N ALA A 846 36.88 5.42 -3.06
CA ALA A 846 38.31 5.17 -2.83
C ALA A 846 38.80 5.68 -1.46
N LEU A 847 38.23 6.79 -0.95
CA LEU A 847 38.51 7.26 0.42
C LEU A 847 37.84 6.34 1.46
N ALA A 848 36.60 5.90 1.24
CA ALA A 848 35.94 4.93 2.11
C ALA A 848 36.73 3.62 2.21
N ARG A 849 37.20 3.09 1.07
CA ARG A 849 38.08 1.93 1.01
C ARG A 849 39.32 2.12 1.88
N LYS A 850 39.99 3.26 1.77
CA LYS A 850 41.17 3.59 2.59
C LYS A 850 40.86 3.60 4.09
N LEU A 851 39.71 4.15 4.52
CA LEU A 851 39.33 4.13 5.94
C LEU A 851 39.04 2.71 6.46
N LEU A 852 38.53 1.83 5.60
CA LEU A 852 38.31 0.41 5.94
C LEU A 852 39.62 -0.39 5.93
N ASP A 853 40.57 -0.09 5.04
CA ASP A 853 41.92 -0.64 5.10
C ASP A 853 42.67 -0.15 6.38
N GLU A 854 42.42 1.10 6.83
CA GLU A 854 42.90 1.63 8.14
C GLU A 854 42.27 0.87 9.33
N PHE A 855 40.98 0.49 9.25
CA PHE A 855 40.28 -0.32 10.25
C PHE A 855 40.80 -1.77 10.29
N ASP A 856 40.93 -2.43 9.13
CA ASP A 856 41.48 -3.78 9.00
C ASP A 856 42.92 -3.85 9.51
N ALA A 857 43.73 -2.81 9.28
CA ALA A 857 45.08 -2.71 9.84
C ALA A 857 45.08 -2.61 11.38
N ARG A 858 44.08 -1.96 11.99
CA ARG A 858 43.94 -1.84 13.44
C ARG A 858 43.47 -3.15 14.10
N THR A 859 42.50 -3.82 13.50
CA THR A 859 41.93 -5.09 14.02
C THR A 859 42.78 -6.31 13.67
N GLY A 860 43.72 -6.17 12.72
CA GLY A 860 44.47 -7.27 12.13
C GLY A 860 43.63 -8.12 11.17
N GLY A 861 42.59 -7.53 10.55
CA GLY A 861 41.66 -8.20 9.64
C GLY A 861 40.78 -9.26 10.30
N LYS A 862 40.57 -9.16 11.62
CA LYS A 862 39.82 -10.16 12.41
C LYS A 862 38.31 -9.89 12.44
N ILE A 863 37.91 -8.64 12.27
CA ILE A 863 36.51 -8.20 12.34
C ILE A 863 36.00 -8.04 10.91
N PRO A 864 35.29 -9.03 10.34
CA PRO A 864 34.68 -8.88 9.02
C PRO A 864 33.67 -7.72 9.02
N TRP A 865 33.59 -7.01 7.90
CA TRP A 865 32.68 -5.91 7.71
C TRP A 865 31.79 -6.09 6.47
N HIS A 866 30.55 -5.63 6.57
CA HIS A 866 29.56 -5.61 5.49
C HIS A 866 29.10 -4.17 5.27
N TYR A 867 29.02 -3.73 4.02
CA TYR A 867 28.60 -2.37 3.66
C TYR A 867 27.29 -2.45 2.85
N VAL A 868 26.23 -1.84 3.39
CA VAL A 868 24.93 -1.68 2.75
C VAL A 868 24.89 -0.30 2.11
N PRO A 869 24.42 -0.12 0.86
CA PRO A 869 24.33 1.20 0.25
C PRO A 869 23.13 2.00 0.79
N GLY A 870 23.38 3.26 1.16
CA GLY A 870 22.37 4.28 1.40
C GLY A 870 22.09 5.13 0.17
N ASN A 871 21.29 6.17 0.31
CA ASN A 871 20.95 7.03 -0.83
C ASN A 871 22.12 7.94 -1.23
N HIS A 872 23.04 8.28 -0.34
CA HIS A 872 24.21 9.06 -0.70
C HIS A 872 25.23 8.24 -1.50
N GLU A 873 25.25 6.90 -1.37
CA GLU A 873 26.04 6.03 -2.25
C GLU A 873 25.60 6.05 -3.72
N VAL A 874 24.36 6.45 -4.04
CA VAL A 874 23.86 6.58 -5.42
C VAL A 874 23.82 8.02 -5.96
N MET A 875 24.05 9.03 -5.12
CA MET A 875 23.90 10.45 -5.48
C MET A 875 24.72 10.90 -6.70
N GLY A 876 25.89 10.30 -6.93
CA GLY A 876 26.80 10.67 -8.01
C GLY A 876 26.31 10.28 -9.40
N PRO A 877 26.31 8.97 -9.75
CA PRO A 877 25.86 8.49 -11.05
C PRO A 877 24.35 8.18 -11.11
N GLY A 878 23.59 8.40 -10.04
CA GLY A 878 22.17 8.04 -9.93
C GLY A 878 21.90 6.54 -9.83
N THR A 879 22.93 5.72 -9.60
CA THR A 879 22.88 4.25 -9.61
C THR A 879 23.97 3.67 -8.70
N THR A 880 23.88 2.39 -8.33
CA THR A 880 24.90 1.71 -7.50
C THR A 880 26.17 1.30 -8.27
N VAL A 881 26.38 1.77 -9.50
CA VAL A 881 27.52 1.33 -10.36
C VAL A 881 28.90 1.59 -9.75
N ASN A 882 29.08 2.75 -9.11
CA ASN A 882 30.35 3.11 -8.46
C ASN A 882 30.58 2.27 -7.20
N PHE A 883 29.54 2.09 -6.38
CA PHE A 883 29.57 1.22 -5.21
C PHE A 883 29.95 -0.21 -5.60
N LYS A 884 29.28 -0.77 -6.62
CA LYS A 884 29.51 -2.15 -7.09
C LYS A 884 30.92 -2.37 -7.65
N ALA A 885 31.55 -1.33 -8.21
CA ALA A 885 32.91 -1.40 -8.69
C ALA A 885 33.97 -1.51 -7.57
N GLU A 886 33.68 -0.97 -6.38
CA GLU A 886 34.63 -0.93 -5.25
C GLU A 886 34.33 -2.01 -4.19
N PHE A 887 33.05 -2.26 -3.89
CA PHE A 887 32.62 -3.10 -2.75
C PHE A 887 31.87 -4.39 -3.16
N GLY A 888 31.47 -4.54 -4.42
CA GLY A 888 30.75 -5.73 -4.91
C GLY A 888 29.22 -5.61 -4.80
N ASP A 889 28.53 -6.73 -4.64
CA ASP A 889 27.06 -6.76 -4.69
C ASP A 889 26.40 -5.92 -3.58
N THR A 890 25.24 -5.33 -3.89
CA THR A 890 24.53 -4.41 -2.98
C THR A 890 23.62 -5.13 -1.98
N THR A 891 23.51 -6.45 -2.09
CA THR A 891 22.78 -7.31 -1.18
C THR A 891 23.66 -8.50 -0.78
N SER A 892 23.49 -9.01 0.43
CA SER A 892 24.28 -10.12 0.94
C SER A 892 23.47 -10.99 1.90
N VAL A 893 23.84 -12.27 1.99
CA VAL A 893 23.23 -13.23 2.93
C VAL A 893 24.37 -14.05 3.54
N PHE A 894 24.43 -14.10 4.87
CA PHE A 894 25.46 -14.82 5.61
C PHE A 894 24.96 -15.26 6.98
N ASP A 895 25.55 -16.32 7.54
CA ASP A 895 25.20 -16.83 8.87
C ASP A 895 26.39 -16.64 9.83
N ALA A 896 26.14 -16.11 11.03
CA ALA A 896 27.13 -16.01 12.11
C ALA A 896 26.50 -16.48 13.43
N GLU A 897 27.19 -17.37 14.15
CA GLU A 897 26.74 -18.00 15.41
C GLU A 897 25.26 -18.46 15.42
N GLY A 898 24.76 -19.00 14.30
CA GLY A 898 23.38 -19.47 14.19
C GLY A 898 22.32 -18.37 13.98
N THR A 899 22.74 -17.14 13.69
CA THR A 899 21.86 -16.06 13.21
C THR A 899 22.12 -15.82 11.72
N ARG A 900 21.05 -15.73 10.91
CA ARG A 900 21.15 -15.35 9.50
C ARG A 900 21.02 -13.83 9.35
N PHE A 901 21.92 -13.25 8.59
CA PHE A 901 21.94 -11.84 8.23
C PHE A 901 21.56 -11.69 6.76
N ILE A 902 20.71 -10.70 6.47
CA ILE A 902 20.26 -10.37 5.11
C ILE A 902 20.40 -8.86 4.93
N THR A 903 21.12 -8.41 3.90
CA THR A 903 21.23 -6.98 3.57
C THR A 903 20.48 -6.65 2.28
N LEU A 904 19.74 -5.53 2.28
CA LEU A 904 18.91 -5.07 1.17
C LEU A 904 19.36 -3.67 0.70
N ASP A 905 19.28 -3.47 -0.61
CA ASP A 905 19.57 -2.23 -1.33
C ASP A 905 18.31 -1.36 -1.38
N SER A 906 18.11 -0.53 -0.34
CA SER A 906 17.09 0.51 -0.33
C SER A 906 17.61 1.88 -0.78
N SER A 907 18.80 1.97 -1.39
CA SER A 907 19.48 3.23 -1.76
C SER A 907 18.63 4.20 -2.59
N SER A 908 17.69 3.70 -3.39
CA SER A 908 16.73 4.51 -4.15
C SER A 908 15.51 5.03 -3.37
N GLY A 909 15.44 4.83 -2.05
CA GLY A 909 14.25 5.10 -1.22
C GLY A 909 13.10 4.10 -1.40
N THR A 910 13.34 3.02 -2.16
CA THR A 910 12.44 1.88 -2.40
C THR A 910 13.28 0.62 -2.62
N LEU A 911 12.72 -0.55 -2.30
CA LEU A 911 13.32 -1.86 -2.56
C LEU A 911 13.17 -2.29 -4.02
N ARG A 912 12.12 -1.86 -4.72
CA ARG A 912 12.01 -2.10 -6.18
C ARG A 912 13.13 -1.45 -6.97
N GLY A 913 13.65 -0.29 -6.55
CA GLY A 913 14.73 0.40 -7.26
C GLY A 913 16.11 -0.26 -7.12
N GLY A 914 16.37 -1.01 -6.03
CA GLY A 914 17.48 -1.96 -5.93
C GLY A 914 17.26 -3.25 -6.75
N GLY A 915 16.02 -3.51 -7.17
CA GLY A 915 15.63 -4.56 -8.12
C GLY A 915 14.87 -5.72 -7.48
N PHE A 916 13.80 -6.18 -8.13
CA PHE A 916 12.90 -7.25 -7.65
C PHE A 916 13.59 -8.50 -7.09
N ALA A 917 14.74 -8.88 -7.64
CA ALA A 917 15.51 -10.06 -7.21
C ALA A 917 15.83 -10.05 -5.70
N GLN A 918 16.00 -8.87 -5.07
CA GLN A 918 16.27 -8.80 -3.63
C GLN A 918 15.05 -9.14 -2.76
N LEU A 919 13.84 -8.81 -3.22
CA LEU A 919 12.61 -9.15 -2.50
C LEU A 919 12.28 -10.64 -2.65
N GLN A 920 12.57 -11.24 -3.81
CA GLN A 920 12.56 -12.70 -3.97
C GLN A 920 13.62 -13.36 -3.07
N MET A 921 14.83 -12.81 -3.01
CA MET A 921 15.89 -13.29 -2.12
C MET A 921 15.45 -13.24 -0.64
N LEU A 922 14.88 -12.12 -0.17
CA LEU A 922 14.37 -11.99 1.20
C LEU A 922 13.32 -13.06 1.51
N HIS A 923 12.30 -13.18 0.66
CA HIS A 923 11.24 -14.18 0.79
C HIS A 923 11.81 -15.61 0.89
N ASP A 924 12.70 -15.97 -0.04
CA ASP A 924 13.26 -17.32 -0.13
C ASP A 924 14.22 -17.61 1.03
N GLN A 925 14.94 -16.61 1.54
CA GLN A 925 15.83 -16.75 2.69
C GLN A 925 15.09 -16.85 4.02
N LEU A 926 13.95 -16.17 4.19
CA LEU A 926 13.08 -16.37 5.36
C LEU A 926 12.49 -17.78 5.35
N ALA A 927 11.99 -18.27 4.22
CA ALA A 927 11.49 -19.65 4.09
C ALA A 927 12.60 -20.70 4.30
N ALA A 928 13.81 -20.45 3.80
CA ALA A 928 14.97 -21.31 4.07
C ALA A 928 15.33 -21.31 5.56
N ALA A 929 15.45 -20.13 6.16
CA ALA A 929 15.78 -19.94 7.58
C ALA A 929 14.72 -20.55 8.51
N GLU A 930 13.44 -20.61 8.12
CA GLU A 930 12.37 -21.26 8.91
C GLU A 930 12.69 -22.75 9.12
N THR A 931 13.05 -23.46 8.06
CA THR A 931 13.32 -24.90 8.09
C THR A 931 14.75 -25.26 8.55
N ASP A 932 15.70 -24.35 8.42
CA ASP A 932 17.11 -24.55 8.79
C ASP A 932 17.30 -24.67 10.32
N ARG A 933 17.78 -25.82 10.79
CA ARG A 933 17.95 -26.07 12.24
C ARG A 933 19.17 -25.35 12.84
N SER A 934 20.13 -24.93 12.02
CA SER A 934 21.30 -24.15 12.43
C SER A 934 20.90 -22.70 12.74
N VAL A 935 19.88 -22.18 12.04
CA VAL A 935 19.39 -20.82 12.23
C VAL A 935 18.37 -20.76 13.37
N SER A 936 18.68 -19.95 14.39
CA SER A 936 17.78 -19.59 15.50
C SER A 936 17.00 -18.30 15.26
N GLY A 937 17.48 -17.42 14.37
CA GLY A 937 16.80 -16.17 14.05
C GLY A 937 17.43 -15.42 12.88
N VAL A 938 16.78 -14.33 12.43
CA VAL A 938 17.15 -13.55 11.23
C VAL A 938 17.28 -12.06 11.57
N VAL A 939 18.34 -11.40 11.11
CA VAL A 939 18.48 -9.93 11.16
C VAL A 939 18.50 -9.38 9.74
N VAL A 940 17.58 -8.47 9.43
CA VAL A 940 17.54 -7.74 8.15
C VAL A 940 18.15 -6.35 8.32
N PHE A 941 19.00 -5.95 7.39
CA PHE A 941 19.58 -4.61 7.29
C PHE A 941 19.19 -3.95 5.98
N GLU A 942 18.71 -2.72 6.04
CA GLU A 942 18.57 -1.82 4.89
C GLU A 942 18.75 -0.37 5.37
N HIS A 943 19.11 0.57 4.50
CA HIS A 943 19.44 1.92 4.96
C HIS A 943 18.21 2.73 5.43
N HIS A 944 17.18 2.84 4.61
CA HIS A 944 15.93 3.55 4.98
C HIS A 944 15.06 2.66 5.89
N PRO A 945 14.55 3.13 7.04
CA PRO A 945 13.59 2.37 7.85
C PRO A 945 12.27 2.08 7.13
N THR A 946 11.59 1.03 7.58
CA THR A 946 10.17 0.82 7.25
C THR A 946 9.28 1.93 7.85
N GLU A 947 9.57 2.42 9.06
CA GLU A 947 8.87 3.54 9.72
C GLU A 947 9.86 4.55 10.32
N ASP A 948 9.72 5.83 9.96
CA ASP A 948 10.50 6.94 10.50
C ASP A 948 9.91 7.36 11.87
N PRO A 949 10.69 7.42 12.97
CA PRO A 949 10.19 7.84 14.28
C PRO A 949 9.87 9.34 14.37
N LEU A 950 10.26 10.17 13.40
CA LEU A 950 10.04 11.62 13.40
C LEU A 950 8.65 12.01 12.86
N PRO A 951 8.08 13.16 13.29
CA PRO A 951 6.70 13.53 12.92
C PRO A 951 6.45 13.84 11.44
N ASP A 952 7.48 14.21 10.68
CA ASP A 952 7.37 14.53 9.24
C ASP A 952 7.49 13.31 8.33
N LYS A 953 7.90 12.15 8.87
CA LYS A 953 7.99 10.85 8.18
C LYS A 953 8.84 10.91 6.90
N ALA A 954 9.81 11.82 6.85
CA ALA A 954 10.55 12.18 5.64
C ALA A 954 11.61 11.14 5.23
N SER A 955 11.96 10.21 6.12
CA SER A 955 13.15 9.36 6.05
C SER A 955 12.85 7.86 5.98
N GLN A 956 11.61 7.46 5.67
CA GLN A 956 11.22 6.04 5.54
C GLN A 956 11.12 5.59 4.08
N LEU A 957 11.04 4.28 3.86
CA LEU A 957 10.70 3.70 2.54
C LEU A 957 9.48 4.40 1.94
N GLY A 958 9.66 4.93 0.72
CA GLY A 958 8.66 5.74 0.02
C GLY A 958 7.46 4.92 -0.48
N ASP A 959 7.65 3.63 -0.77
CA ASP A 959 6.55 2.70 -1.00
C ASP A 959 6.12 2.06 0.33
N ARG A 960 4.98 2.50 0.85
CA ARG A 960 4.42 1.99 2.12
C ARG A 960 4.00 0.52 2.06
N LYS A 961 3.73 -0.03 0.87
CA LYS A 961 3.44 -1.46 0.71
C LYS A 961 4.70 -2.31 0.73
N GLU A 962 5.84 -1.78 0.29
CA GLU A 962 7.14 -2.47 0.47
C GLU A 962 7.50 -2.56 1.97
N ALA A 963 7.35 -1.45 2.70
CA ALA A 963 7.53 -1.43 4.16
C ALA A 963 6.63 -2.46 4.87
N ALA A 964 5.31 -2.40 4.62
CA ALA A 964 4.35 -3.33 5.20
C ALA A 964 4.60 -4.79 4.79
N LEU A 965 5.19 -5.05 3.61
CA LEU A 965 5.55 -6.40 3.17
C LEU A 965 6.74 -6.96 3.97
N VAL A 966 7.78 -6.16 4.18
CA VAL A 966 8.94 -6.54 5.02
C VAL A 966 8.47 -6.78 6.45
N GLU A 967 7.66 -5.87 7.00
CA GLU A 967 7.11 -5.98 8.35
C GLU A 967 6.27 -7.26 8.50
N GLN A 968 5.36 -7.51 7.57
CA GLN A 968 4.51 -8.71 7.59
C GLN A 968 5.33 -9.99 7.43
N TRP A 969 6.36 -10.03 6.59
CA TRP A 969 7.20 -11.22 6.41
C TRP A 969 8.06 -11.54 7.64
N LEU A 970 8.58 -10.54 8.35
CA LEU A 970 9.33 -10.76 9.59
C LEU A 970 8.39 -11.20 10.74
N ALA A 971 7.20 -10.59 10.84
CA ALA A 971 6.17 -11.01 11.78
C ALA A 971 5.67 -12.44 11.49
N ASP A 972 5.42 -12.79 10.23
CA ASP A 972 5.03 -14.14 9.80
C ASP A 972 6.12 -15.18 10.07
N PHE A 973 7.38 -14.87 9.74
CA PHE A 973 8.53 -15.73 10.05
C PHE A 973 8.61 -16.02 11.55
N ARG A 974 8.37 -14.99 12.38
CA ARG A 974 8.37 -15.12 13.84
C ARG A 974 7.20 -15.96 14.34
N ALA A 975 5.99 -15.66 13.90
CA ALA A 975 4.76 -16.28 14.37
C ALA A 975 4.55 -17.72 13.87
N LYS A 976 5.00 -18.05 12.65
CA LYS A 976 4.84 -19.37 12.02
C LYS A 976 6.08 -20.23 12.19
N GLY A 977 7.26 -19.64 12.03
CA GLY A 977 8.55 -20.32 12.12
C GLY A 977 9.08 -20.52 13.53
N HIS A 978 8.47 -19.92 14.55
CA HIS A 978 8.88 -20.03 15.96
C HIS A 978 10.34 -19.62 16.19
N LYS A 979 10.79 -18.58 15.49
CA LYS A 979 12.16 -18.04 15.52
C LYS A 979 12.16 -16.52 15.58
N SER A 980 13.19 -15.95 16.17
CA SER A 980 13.28 -14.51 16.35
C SER A 980 13.71 -13.82 15.05
N ALA A 981 13.16 -12.65 14.80
CA ALA A 981 13.54 -11.77 13.71
C ALA A 981 13.86 -10.38 14.26
N ALA A 982 14.67 -9.61 13.55
CA ALA A 982 14.94 -8.20 13.83
C ALA A 982 15.23 -7.44 12.53
N PHE A 983 15.07 -6.12 12.59
CA PHE A 983 15.31 -5.21 11.47
C PHE A 983 16.16 -4.02 11.95
N VAL A 984 17.11 -3.58 11.14
CA VAL A 984 18.06 -2.50 11.49
C VAL A 984 18.27 -1.54 10.32
N SER A 985 18.09 -0.24 10.58
CA SER A 985 18.21 0.84 9.60
C SER A 985 19.09 2.01 10.06
N GLY A 986 19.24 3.02 9.20
CA GLY A 986 19.92 4.30 9.46
C GLY A 986 19.06 5.47 8.97
N HIS A 987 19.67 6.41 8.23
CA HIS A 987 19.04 7.46 7.40
C HIS A 987 18.32 8.61 8.13
N VAL A 988 17.54 8.30 9.16
CA VAL A 988 16.73 9.28 9.94
C VAL A 988 17.60 10.34 10.62
N GLY A 989 18.84 10.00 10.94
CA GLY A 989 19.73 10.83 11.74
C GLY A 989 19.30 11.03 13.20
N SER A 990 18.63 10.02 13.76
CA SER A 990 18.28 9.92 15.17
C SER A 990 18.32 8.45 15.62
N PHE A 991 18.89 8.18 16.79
CA PHE A 991 18.81 6.85 17.40
C PHE A 991 17.39 6.56 17.87
N SER A 992 16.84 5.40 17.52
CA SER A 992 15.51 4.97 17.94
C SER A 992 15.38 3.45 17.92
N ALA A 993 14.39 2.92 18.63
CA ALA A 993 13.95 1.53 18.47
C ALA A 993 12.46 1.40 18.78
N THR A 994 11.79 0.48 18.08
CA THR A 994 10.41 0.08 18.36
C THR A 994 10.20 -1.37 17.97
N SER A 995 9.48 -2.12 18.78
CA SER A 995 9.00 -3.46 18.43
C SER A 995 7.64 -3.35 17.74
N MET A 996 7.41 -4.18 16.72
CA MET A 996 6.14 -4.31 16.00
C MET A 996 5.87 -5.79 15.75
N ASP A 997 4.72 -6.30 16.18
CA ASP A 997 4.35 -7.73 16.15
C ASP A 997 5.48 -8.67 16.68
N GLY A 998 6.16 -8.22 17.73
CA GLY A 998 7.26 -8.91 18.42
C GLY A 998 8.60 -8.92 17.68
N VAL A 999 8.74 -8.19 16.58
CA VAL A 999 10.00 -7.95 15.86
C VAL A 999 10.54 -6.57 16.24
N PRO A 1000 11.76 -6.43 16.80
CA PRO A 1000 12.40 -5.14 17.03
C PRO A 1000 12.94 -4.52 15.74
N TYR A 1001 12.63 -3.24 15.54
CA TYR A 1001 13.13 -2.35 14.49
C TYR A 1001 14.03 -1.31 15.15
N LEU A 1002 15.32 -1.30 14.82
CA LEU A 1002 16.29 -0.36 15.37
C LEU A 1002 16.76 0.61 14.30
N VAL A 1003 16.73 1.91 14.61
CA VAL A 1003 17.31 2.97 13.77
C VAL A 1003 18.63 3.40 14.42
N ASN A 1004 19.73 3.13 13.74
CA ASN A 1004 21.04 3.68 14.10
C ASN A 1004 21.07 5.18 13.72
N GLY A 1005 21.50 6.04 14.65
CA GLY A 1005 21.71 7.46 14.36
C GLY A 1005 23.07 7.74 13.72
N ASN A 1006 23.43 9.01 13.57
CA ASN A 1006 24.60 9.37 12.78
C ASN A 1006 25.93 9.00 13.42
N SER A 1007 26.81 8.36 12.66
CA SER A 1007 28.18 8.06 13.08
C SER A 1007 29.22 9.12 12.71
N GLY A 1008 28.84 10.14 11.93
CA GLY A 1008 29.70 11.30 11.65
C GLY A 1008 28.98 12.62 11.37
N LYS A 1009 27.88 12.60 10.60
CA LYS A 1009 27.08 13.77 10.26
C LYS A 1009 26.34 14.35 11.49
N ASN A 1010 26.09 15.66 11.50
CA ASN A 1010 25.23 16.26 12.53
C ASN A 1010 23.82 15.63 12.53
N PRO A 1011 23.23 15.33 13.69
CA PRO A 1011 21.93 14.67 13.82
C PRO A 1011 20.78 15.54 13.28
N ALA A 1012 19.66 14.90 12.93
CA ALA A 1012 18.46 15.54 12.40
C ALA A 1012 17.43 15.93 13.48
N SER A 1013 17.54 15.35 14.68
CA SER A 1013 16.60 15.53 15.80
C SER A 1013 17.27 16.19 17.01
N THR A 1014 16.51 16.40 18.09
CA THR A 1014 17.03 16.87 19.38
C THR A 1014 17.68 15.74 20.19
N PRO A 1015 18.67 16.00 21.08
CA PRO A 1015 19.38 14.94 21.81
C PRO A 1015 18.48 14.05 22.67
N ASP A 1016 17.43 14.62 23.27
CA ASP A 1016 16.40 13.91 24.03
C ASP A 1016 15.50 13.01 23.16
N ASN A 1017 15.53 13.16 21.83
CA ASN A 1017 14.83 12.29 20.86
C ASN A 1017 15.79 11.37 20.07
N GLY A 1018 17.03 11.22 20.53
CA GLY A 1018 18.05 10.40 19.85
C GLY A 1018 18.96 11.18 18.89
N GLY A 1019 18.82 12.50 18.83
CA GLY A 1019 19.59 13.38 17.96
C GLY A 1019 20.99 13.68 18.50
N PHE A 1020 21.88 12.71 18.41
CA PHE A 1020 23.31 12.80 18.76
C PHE A 1020 24.16 11.94 17.81
N THR A 1021 25.49 12.07 17.87
CA THR A 1021 26.42 11.21 17.11
C THR A 1021 26.86 9.98 17.92
N GLY A 1022 27.07 8.85 17.24
CA GLY A 1022 27.41 7.57 17.90
C GLY A 1022 27.35 6.35 16.98
N TRP A 1023 27.22 5.17 17.57
CA TRP A 1023 27.03 3.88 16.88
C TRP A 1023 26.31 2.88 17.81
N THR A 1024 25.87 1.73 17.28
CA THR A 1024 25.14 0.73 18.07
C THR A 1024 25.86 -0.62 18.09
N MET A 1025 26.01 -1.25 19.26
CA MET A 1025 26.42 -2.65 19.40
C MET A 1025 25.18 -3.53 19.60
N LEU A 1026 24.91 -4.43 18.66
CA LEU A 1026 23.85 -5.43 18.78
C LEU A 1026 24.40 -6.67 19.50
N GLY A 1027 23.78 -7.04 20.61
CA GLY A 1027 24.09 -8.25 21.36
C GLY A 1027 23.04 -9.33 21.11
N ILE A 1028 23.44 -10.44 20.50
CA ILE A 1028 22.56 -11.54 20.12
C ILE A 1028 22.90 -12.78 20.94
N ASP A 1029 21.87 -13.43 21.51
CA ASP A 1029 21.97 -14.74 22.16
C ASP A 1029 21.17 -15.80 21.38
N PRO A 1030 21.81 -16.55 20.46
CA PRO A 1030 21.18 -17.58 19.63
C PRO A 1030 20.40 -18.65 20.42
N ARG A 1031 20.75 -18.86 21.70
CA ARG A 1031 20.06 -19.83 22.59
C ARG A 1031 18.60 -19.46 22.82
N ASN A 1032 18.30 -18.15 22.80
CA ASN A 1032 16.96 -17.59 22.98
C ASN A 1032 16.24 -17.31 21.65
N GLY A 1033 16.84 -17.61 20.50
CA GLY A 1033 16.24 -17.28 19.21
C GLY A 1033 14.98 -18.10 18.89
N ARG A 1034 14.85 -19.32 19.43
CA ARG A 1034 13.66 -20.17 19.25
C ARG A 1034 12.57 -19.81 20.27
N ILE A 1035 11.33 -19.68 19.80
CA ILE A 1035 10.22 -19.12 20.57
C ILE A 1035 9.11 -20.15 20.74
N ASP A 1036 8.80 -20.55 21.97
CA ASP A 1036 7.74 -21.53 22.26
C ASP A 1036 6.33 -20.99 21.96
N ASP A 1037 6.05 -19.73 22.34
CA ASP A 1037 4.81 -19.00 22.03
C ASP A 1037 5.17 -17.59 21.53
N PRO A 1038 4.89 -17.23 20.26
CA PRO A 1038 5.23 -15.92 19.73
C PRO A 1038 4.48 -14.76 20.41
N PHE A 1039 3.43 -15.04 21.19
CA PHE A 1039 2.66 -14.02 21.91
C PHE A 1039 2.98 -13.96 23.41
N ASP A 1040 4.06 -14.62 23.88
CA ASP A 1040 4.52 -14.52 25.27
C ASP A 1040 5.65 -13.50 25.42
N VAL A 1041 5.60 -12.73 26.51
CA VAL A 1041 6.51 -11.60 26.76
C VAL A 1041 7.67 -12.08 27.64
N PRO A 1042 8.94 -12.01 27.18
CA PRO A 1042 10.09 -12.38 28.00
C PRO A 1042 10.12 -11.59 29.32
N THR A 1043 10.30 -12.28 30.44
CA THR A 1043 10.21 -11.67 31.78
C THR A 1043 11.56 -11.25 32.35
N ARG A 1044 12.65 -11.73 31.74
CA ARG A 1044 14.03 -11.41 32.12
C ARG A 1044 14.87 -11.05 30.90
N GLU A 1045 15.86 -10.20 31.10
CA GLU A 1045 16.80 -9.84 30.04
C GLU A 1045 17.57 -11.05 29.48
N SER A 1046 17.88 -12.04 30.32
CA SER A 1046 18.53 -13.29 29.92
C SER A 1046 17.65 -14.23 29.08
N GLU A 1047 16.37 -13.91 28.90
CA GLU A 1047 15.39 -14.65 28.06
C GLU A 1047 15.23 -13.96 26.68
N THR A 1048 15.86 -12.80 26.44
CA THR A 1048 15.77 -12.06 25.17
C THR A 1048 16.81 -12.54 24.15
N TRP A 1049 16.42 -12.61 22.87
CA TRP A 1049 17.31 -12.96 21.77
C TRP A 1049 18.26 -11.81 21.38
N LEU A 1050 17.72 -10.63 21.09
CA LEU A 1050 18.48 -9.43 20.69
C LEU A 1050 18.39 -8.34 21.76
N ARG A 1051 19.49 -7.61 21.96
CA ARG A 1051 19.56 -6.30 22.62
C ARG A 1051 20.46 -5.35 21.83
N GLY A 1052 20.27 -4.04 21.97
CA GLY A 1052 21.11 -3.01 21.38
C GLY A 1052 21.71 -2.08 22.44
N GLU A 1053 23.02 -1.90 22.43
CA GLU A 1053 23.76 -0.92 23.24
C GLU A 1053 24.14 0.27 22.36
N VAL A 1054 23.62 1.46 22.67
CA VAL A 1054 23.83 2.70 21.90
C VAL A 1054 25.01 3.47 22.49
N HIS A 1055 26.15 3.40 21.79
CA HIS A 1055 27.37 4.11 22.11
C HIS A 1055 27.29 5.55 21.61
N VAL A 1056 26.84 6.46 22.48
CA VAL A 1056 26.94 7.91 22.22
C VAL A 1056 28.41 8.33 22.19
N ARG A 1057 28.81 9.09 21.17
CA ARG A 1057 30.14 9.74 21.15
C ARG A 1057 30.25 10.63 22.39
N THR A 1058 31.21 10.31 23.24
CA THR A 1058 31.38 10.97 24.53
C THR A 1058 32.71 11.72 24.54
N ASP A 1059 32.69 13.01 24.89
CA ASP A 1059 33.90 13.81 25.14
C ASP A 1059 34.09 14.08 26.64
N ALA A 1060 32.98 14.17 27.39
CA ALA A 1060 32.94 14.17 28.85
C ALA A 1060 31.60 13.63 29.36
N VAL A 1061 31.56 13.15 30.61
CA VAL A 1061 30.34 12.76 31.33
C VAL A 1061 30.23 13.53 32.64
N ASP A 1062 29.11 14.23 32.85
CA ASP A 1062 28.78 14.82 34.15
C ASP A 1062 27.64 14.07 34.85
N LEU A 1063 27.66 14.05 36.18
CA LEU A 1063 26.66 13.41 37.03
C LEU A 1063 26.15 14.42 38.06
N SER A 1064 24.88 14.79 37.96
CA SER A 1064 24.18 15.61 38.93
C SER A 1064 23.47 14.71 39.95
N ALA A 1065 23.83 14.87 41.23
CA ALA A 1065 23.21 14.16 42.34
C ALA A 1065 23.32 15.02 43.62
N PRO A 1066 22.37 14.91 44.57
CA PRO A 1066 22.41 15.64 45.84
C PRO A 1066 23.57 15.16 46.72
N GLU A 1067 24.40 16.09 47.22
CA GLU A 1067 25.49 15.78 48.15
C GLU A 1067 24.98 15.25 49.50
N THR A 1068 23.81 15.71 49.94
CA THR A 1068 23.20 15.33 51.23
C THR A 1068 21.70 15.06 51.12
N LEU A 1069 21.23 14.04 51.84
CA LEU A 1069 19.81 13.66 52.00
C LEU A 1069 19.53 13.28 53.46
N LYS A 1070 18.28 13.09 53.84
CA LYS A 1070 17.84 12.45 55.11
C LYS A 1070 17.19 11.10 54.84
N VAL A 1071 17.08 10.24 55.85
CA VAL A 1071 16.39 8.94 55.67
C VAL A 1071 14.93 9.15 55.26
N SER A 1072 14.50 8.43 54.23
CA SER A 1072 13.20 8.54 53.55
C SER A 1072 13.03 9.73 52.60
N ASP A 1073 14.06 10.56 52.39
CA ASP A 1073 14.01 11.57 51.31
C ASP A 1073 13.96 10.88 49.94
N ARG A 1074 13.12 11.42 49.05
CA ARG A 1074 13.13 11.11 47.61
C ARG A 1074 13.67 12.31 46.86
N SER A 1075 14.66 12.08 46.04
CA SER A 1075 15.34 13.08 45.21
C SER A 1075 15.54 12.56 43.80
N HIS A 1076 16.33 13.26 42.99
CA HIS A 1076 16.62 12.91 41.61
C HIS A 1076 18.13 12.98 41.36
N ALA A 1077 18.64 12.09 40.53
CA ALA A 1077 19.99 12.15 39.99
C ALA A 1077 19.96 11.84 38.49
N SER A 1078 20.75 12.58 37.72
CA SER A 1078 20.79 12.51 36.27
C SER A 1078 22.22 12.72 35.78
N ALA A 1079 22.53 12.20 34.59
CA ALA A 1079 23.82 12.40 33.96
C ALA A 1079 23.65 12.96 32.55
N THR A 1080 24.69 13.64 32.07
CA THR A 1080 24.76 14.19 30.71
C THR A 1080 26.12 13.89 30.09
N VAL A 1081 26.13 13.73 28.78
CA VAL A 1081 27.32 13.65 27.94
C VAL A 1081 27.52 14.98 27.24
N THR A 1082 28.75 15.47 27.23
CA THR A 1082 29.19 16.54 26.31
C THR A 1082 29.75 15.89 25.04
N GLN A 1083 29.34 16.42 23.88
CA GLN A 1083 29.66 15.89 22.56
C GLN A 1083 29.92 17.02 21.55
N ASP A 1084 30.89 16.81 20.65
CA ASP A 1084 31.16 17.66 19.47
C ASP A 1084 31.30 19.17 19.83
N GLY A 1085 31.78 19.49 21.04
CA GLY A 1085 31.88 20.85 21.56
C GLY A 1085 30.94 21.12 22.74
N ASP A 1086 29.76 21.67 22.46
CA ASP A 1086 28.79 22.14 23.46
C ASP A 1086 27.45 21.36 23.47
N ARG A 1087 27.27 20.36 22.60
CA ARG A 1087 26.06 19.53 22.58
C ARG A 1087 25.98 18.73 23.87
N THR A 1088 24.91 18.98 24.63
CA THR A 1088 24.61 18.24 25.86
C THR A 1088 23.57 17.17 25.55
N VAL A 1089 23.94 15.90 25.72
CA VAL A 1089 23.07 14.74 25.50
C VAL A 1089 22.66 14.15 26.86
N PRO A 1090 21.37 13.93 27.14
CA PRO A 1090 20.95 13.30 28.39
C PRO A 1090 21.34 11.81 28.40
N VAL A 1091 21.85 11.31 29.53
CA VAL A 1091 22.08 9.87 29.74
C VAL A 1091 20.75 9.21 30.12
N ALA A 1092 19.91 9.04 29.11
CA ALA A 1092 18.59 8.41 29.16
C ALA A 1092 18.28 7.79 27.78
N TRP A 1093 17.27 6.91 27.70
CA TRP A 1093 16.90 6.23 26.45
C TRP A 1093 16.80 7.22 25.27
N PRO A 1094 17.47 6.99 24.13
CA PRO A 1094 18.09 5.71 23.73
C PRO A 1094 19.56 5.52 24.16
N VAL A 1095 20.20 6.44 24.88
CA VAL A 1095 21.61 6.29 25.32
C VAL A 1095 21.77 5.10 26.27
N SER A 1096 22.76 4.25 26.01
CA SER A 1096 23.18 3.18 26.91
C SER A 1096 24.25 3.66 27.90
N ALA A 1097 24.15 3.17 29.13
CA ALA A 1097 25.09 3.48 30.21
C ALA A 1097 25.17 2.31 31.19
N THR A 1098 26.21 2.27 32.03
CA THR A 1098 26.28 1.35 33.18
C THR A 1098 26.27 2.15 34.47
N TRP A 1099 25.17 2.05 35.22
CA TRP A 1099 24.97 2.64 36.53
C TRP A 1099 25.35 1.65 37.63
N SER A 1100 26.21 2.09 38.56
CA SER A 1100 26.69 1.26 39.66
C SER A 1100 26.98 2.12 40.89
N GLY A 1101 27.48 1.52 41.98
CA GLY A 1101 27.90 2.31 43.11
C GLY A 1101 28.33 1.53 44.34
N THR A 1102 28.94 2.25 45.29
CA THR A 1102 29.27 1.70 46.61
C THR A 1102 28.12 2.03 47.57
N ARG A 1103 27.48 0.99 48.13
CA ARG A 1103 26.27 1.12 48.98
C ARG A 1103 25.08 1.80 48.27
N VAL A 1104 25.02 1.68 46.94
CA VAL A 1104 23.88 2.04 46.09
C VAL A 1104 23.17 0.76 45.66
N GLU A 1105 21.84 0.76 45.73
CA GLU A 1105 20.99 -0.26 45.12
C GLU A 1105 20.45 0.27 43.78
N VAL A 1106 21.04 -0.15 42.66
CA VAL A 1106 20.58 0.28 41.33
C VAL A 1106 19.44 -0.63 40.89
N THR A 1107 18.22 -0.12 40.96
CA THR A 1107 16.99 -0.87 40.64
C THR A 1107 16.81 -1.00 39.13
N GLY A 1108 16.28 -2.14 38.66
CA GLY A 1108 15.97 -2.38 37.25
C GLY A 1108 16.99 -3.22 36.47
N THR A 1109 18.09 -3.66 37.10
CA THR A 1109 19.21 -4.39 36.47
C THR A 1109 19.01 -5.90 36.29
N GLY A 1110 17.85 -6.48 36.67
CA GLY A 1110 17.68 -7.93 36.81
C GLY A 1110 18.45 -8.56 37.98
N TYR A 1111 19.52 -7.92 38.46
CA TYR A 1111 20.30 -8.28 39.65
C TYR A 1111 19.68 -7.66 40.92
N ASP A 1112 18.68 -8.33 41.53
CA ASP A 1112 18.14 -7.97 42.85
C ASP A 1112 19.13 -8.32 43.99
N HIS A 1113 20.33 -7.73 43.95
CA HIS A 1113 21.31 -7.77 45.02
C HIS A 1113 20.88 -6.84 46.15
N ARG A 1114 19.91 -7.29 46.95
CA ARG A 1114 19.53 -6.66 48.22
C ARG A 1114 20.66 -6.73 49.23
N SER A 1115 21.68 -5.89 49.06
CA SER A 1115 22.67 -5.69 50.10
C SER A 1115 21.96 -5.01 51.27
N GLY A 1116 21.91 -5.69 52.43
CA GLY A 1116 21.36 -5.13 53.67
C GLY A 1116 22.12 -3.90 54.20
N ALA A 1117 23.06 -3.35 53.42
CA ALA A 1117 23.94 -2.23 53.72
C ALA A 1117 23.74 -0.99 52.80
N ALA A 1118 22.87 -1.08 51.78
CA ALA A 1118 22.57 0.02 50.85
C ALA A 1118 22.05 1.27 51.59
N VAL A 1119 22.60 2.43 51.23
CA VAL A 1119 22.32 3.76 51.81
C VAL A 1119 21.31 4.52 50.95
N VAL A 1120 21.41 4.38 49.63
CA VAL A 1120 20.42 4.89 48.66
C VAL A 1120 20.02 3.80 47.67
N SER A 1121 18.83 3.92 47.09
CA SER A 1121 18.48 3.24 45.83
C SER A 1121 18.42 4.26 44.70
N TYR A 1122 18.79 3.85 43.49
CA TYR A 1122 18.72 4.66 42.28
C TYR A 1122 18.03 3.89 41.16
N ASP A 1123 17.06 4.53 40.52
CA ASP A 1123 16.37 4.04 39.32
C ASP A 1123 16.82 4.84 38.10
N PRO A 1124 17.65 4.28 37.20
CA PRO A 1124 18.09 4.98 35.98
C PRO A 1124 16.96 5.35 35.03
N ALA A 1125 15.84 4.62 35.02
CA ALA A 1125 14.75 4.88 34.08
C ALA A 1125 13.94 6.13 34.45
N SER A 1126 13.80 6.44 35.74
CA SER A 1126 13.13 7.66 36.23
C SER A 1126 14.07 8.70 36.83
N GLY A 1127 15.37 8.41 36.92
CA GLY A 1127 16.37 9.14 37.69
C GLY A 1127 16.04 9.25 39.19
N THR A 1128 15.10 8.47 39.72
CA THR A 1128 14.68 8.57 41.13
C THR A 1128 15.79 8.07 42.04
N LEU A 1129 16.16 8.89 43.03
CA LEU A 1129 17.13 8.55 44.09
C LEU A 1129 16.41 8.55 45.45
N ASN A 1130 16.31 7.40 46.12
CA ASN A 1130 15.68 7.29 47.45
C ASN A 1130 16.72 7.04 48.55
N ALA A 1131 16.67 7.81 49.64
CA ALA A 1131 17.52 7.62 50.80
C ALA A 1131 16.97 6.53 51.75
N LEU A 1132 17.62 5.37 51.78
CA LEU A 1132 17.15 4.19 52.49
C LEU A 1132 17.53 4.16 53.98
N ARG A 1133 18.74 4.64 54.32
CA ARG A 1133 19.26 4.68 55.70
C ARG A 1133 20.45 5.62 55.81
N SER A 1134 20.79 6.04 57.03
CA SER A 1134 21.94 6.91 57.27
C SER A 1134 23.29 6.24 56.94
N GLY A 1135 24.21 7.04 56.39
CA GLY A 1135 25.53 6.61 55.91
C GLY A 1135 25.95 7.36 54.65
N THR A 1136 27.02 6.90 54.01
CA THR A 1136 27.52 7.47 52.75
C THR A 1136 27.44 6.43 51.64
N ALA A 1137 26.98 6.85 50.46
CA ALA A 1137 26.97 6.09 49.22
C ALA A 1137 27.83 6.79 48.16
N VAL A 1138 28.27 6.06 47.14
CA VAL A 1138 28.90 6.62 45.94
C VAL A 1138 28.16 6.10 44.72
N LEU A 1139 27.47 6.98 43.99
CA LEU A 1139 26.79 6.69 42.73
C LEU A 1139 27.78 6.89 41.57
N ARG A 1140 27.78 5.95 40.62
CA ARG A 1140 28.63 5.93 39.43
C ARG A 1140 27.78 5.75 38.18
N VAL A 1141 28.19 6.42 37.12
CA VAL A 1141 27.71 6.18 35.76
C VAL A 1141 28.91 6.03 34.84
N THR A 1142 28.84 5.06 33.93
CA THR A 1142 29.81 4.89 32.85
C THR A 1142 29.08 4.98 31.52
N VAL A 1143 29.56 5.81 30.61
CA VAL A 1143 28.99 5.99 29.26
C VAL A 1143 30.13 5.91 28.26
N ASN A 1144 30.01 5.01 27.27
CA ASN A 1144 31.02 4.75 26.24
C ASN A 1144 32.48 4.72 26.79
N GLY A 1145 32.69 3.91 27.84
CA GLY A 1145 33.98 3.74 28.52
C GLY A 1145 34.39 4.84 29.53
N MET A 1146 33.70 5.99 29.58
CA MET A 1146 34.02 7.07 30.54
C MET A 1146 33.17 6.99 31.81
N THR A 1147 33.82 6.90 32.98
CA THR A 1147 33.15 6.85 34.29
C THR A 1147 33.23 8.18 35.03
N THR A 1148 32.12 8.61 35.64
CA THR A 1148 32.08 9.71 36.62
C THR A 1148 31.32 9.27 37.89
N GLU A 1149 31.60 9.91 39.03
CA GLU A 1149 31.02 9.52 40.32
C GLU A 1149 30.61 10.71 41.19
N ARG A 1150 29.65 10.47 42.10
CA ARG A 1150 29.19 11.42 43.12
C ARG A 1150 28.99 10.73 44.46
N THR A 1151 29.44 11.39 45.53
CA THR A 1151 29.28 10.92 46.90
C THR A 1151 28.01 11.54 47.50
N ILE A 1152 27.14 10.70 48.07
CA ILE A 1152 25.85 11.09 48.67
C ILE A 1152 25.88 10.73 50.15
N THR A 1153 25.66 11.71 51.03
CA THR A 1153 25.62 11.49 52.48
C THR A 1153 24.19 11.57 53.01
N VAL A 1154 23.67 10.44 53.49
CA VAL A 1154 22.35 10.36 54.13
C VAL A 1154 22.49 10.59 55.64
N GLY A 1155 21.99 11.73 56.11
CA GLY A 1155 21.79 12.06 57.51
C GLY A 1155 20.62 11.28 58.13
N ARG A 1156 20.43 11.44 59.44
CA ARG A 1156 19.25 10.89 60.15
C ARG A 1156 18.00 11.73 59.90
#